data_AF-A0A7V6LAV6-F1
#
_entry.id   AF-A0A7V6LAV6-F1
#
_cell.length_a   1.000
_cell.length_b   1.000
_cell.length_c   1.000
_cell.angle_alpha   90.00
_cell.angle_beta   90.00
_cell.angle_gamma   90.00
#
_symmetry.space_group_name_H-M   'P 1'
#
loop_
_entity.id
_entity.type
_entity.pdbx_description
1 polymer ?
#
loop_
_entity_poly.entity_id
_entity_poly.type
_entity_poly.pdbx_seq_one_letter_code
_entity_poly.pdbx_strand_id
1 'polypeptide(L)'
;MTTRSKAQQNVRSTDRAGTLSLSLGIIIMAFGLASMLGISAPTTTKSLALFKSLTIGIAGPFYIPFPILTTIFGAFLAVSSKRKVSFRLILLLMAFYQGILVLLTLLSSITGYGSLMDYTLNLNIHYRNHPNPASYGAYLSAAFSQFGGRADPLPGGGWLGMLLAFPLWRLLGFAGSIALTIFCMVIIFFSIISINPLLIIQHMIDKRRIVSLDSTQEKAFEAAEPDEVNDGQETYEAGQANWEVPSFQGEVFDTSSVGSGAFYEEITRAEQGFTQINNDLDDVYSQTSIFDEPKKNIPDIQQSPDTKTEDYYTPAYSKPSIPDQIKTQAIPVEDKQDIQYTEPTKKTAQPKIKTKDTDYKPALESVKKTYTATQKVSTVDKTDKPSETKANISKRNSLAKKQINGEQLEFIPKYYDRPSDTLLSAPPEGSRPDTTEEDTIRAEKLIKTLDSFNIPASVQQIVHGPAITRFAIRLGEGVNVNRIRNVLDNLSLELLAKAPVRAEIPIPGTPLIGIEVANDKSDIVYLREVLFSKKMLGSASPTTVALGKDITGNPITCDLFDMPHLLIAGATGSGKSVCINSIITSILYRARPDELKLILVDPKFVELQPYNACPHLLHPVITDVADAEASLEWLCDEMDDRYHRMQELGVRNISGYNRRVDSFDKKMPFIVVIIDEMADLILTSGKEVEEYIKRITAKARAAGICLILATQRPSVNVITGVIKANIPSRIAFQVSSQVDSRTILDSIGAERLLGNGDMLYMPRNFPAPVRVQGCYISDKDVENVTNFVKSQNRVEYNADLMEHIKNARERSDSNKGYYATDDDNGVFDEKLPDAIEMAVESGQTSISMLQRVLRVGYGRAGRLIDEMERRGIIGASEGTKPRKTIMTREEYNRLVEEGDERVR
;
A
#
# COMPACT_ATOMS: atom_id res chain seq x y z
N MET A 1 -9.43 -9.68 47.35
CA MET A 1 -7.97 -9.71 47.62
C MET A 1 -7.20 -9.69 46.31
N THR A 2 -5.98 -9.13 46.31
CA THR A 2 -4.89 -9.35 45.33
C THR A 2 -5.18 -9.25 43.81
N THR A 3 -5.34 -8.01 43.36
CA THR A 3 -4.68 -7.40 42.19
C THR A 3 -3.68 -8.22 41.34
N ARG A 4 -3.83 -8.15 40.01
CA ARG A 4 -2.86 -7.40 39.16
C ARG A 4 -3.36 -7.08 37.74
N SER A 5 -3.16 -5.82 37.33
CA SER A 5 -3.52 -5.25 36.03
C SER A 5 -2.51 -5.60 34.92
N LYS A 6 -2.99 -5.67 33.67
CA LYS A 6 -2.21 -5.38 32.45
C LYS A 6 -2.96 -4.42 31.49
N ALA A 7 -3.31 -3.25 32.00
CA ALA A 7 -3.59 -2.08 31.18
C ALA A 7 -2.60 -0.95 31.52
N GLN A 8 -2.26 -0.13 30.52
CA GLN A 8 -1.42 1.08 30.59
C GLN A 8 0.08 0.91 30.92
N GLN A 9 0.90 0.87 29.86
CA GLN A 9 2.21 1.55 29.84
C GLN A 9 2.34 2.45 28.59
N ASN A 10 1.55 3.51 28.53
CA ASN A 10 1.90 4.71 27.77
C ASN A 10 2.32 5.80 28.77
N VAL A 11 3.48 5.60 29.39
CA VAL A 11 4.09 6.60 30.25
C VAL A 11 4.69 7.70 29.36
N ARG A 12 4.23 8.94 29.54
CA ARG A 12 4.99 10.14 29.14
C ARG A 12 6.29 10.17 29.97
N SER A 13 7.37 9.59 29.45
CA SER A 13 8.72 9.69 30.04
C SER A 13 9.83 9.66 29.00
N THR A 14 9.64 10.33 27.85
CA THR A 14 10.64 10.34 26.76
C THR A 14 11.05 11.70 26.23
N ASP A 15 10.71 12.83 26.86
CA ASP A 15 11.40 14.09 26.51
C ASP A 15 12.86 14.04 26.96
N ARG A 16 13.14 13.53 28.18
CA ARG A 16 14.52 13.25 28.62
C ARG A 16 15.14 12.04 27.89
N ALA A 17 14.43 10.93 27.73
CA ALA A 17 15.00 9.75 27.05
C ALA A 17 15.17 9.95 25.52
N GLY A 18 14.29 10.73 24.90
CA GLY A 18 14.39 11.18 23.51
C GLY A 18 15.57 12.13 23.31
N THR A 19 15.70 13.16 24.15
CA THR A 19 16.87 14.06 24.07
C THR A 19 18.19 13.36 24.40
N LEU A 20 18.21 12.40 25.33
CA LEU A 20 19.37 11.54 25.62
C LEU A 20 19.71 10.58 24.47
N SER A 21 18.72 9.95 23.83
CA SER A 21 18.97 9.08 22.67
C SER A 21 19.42 9.89 21.44
N LEU A 22 18.93 11.13 21.29
CA LEU A 22 19.38 12.06 20.27
C LEU A 22 20.84 12.49 20.49
N SER A 23 21.20 12.94 21.69
CA SER A 23 22.57 13.37 21.99
C SER A 23 23.56 12.21 21.93
N LEU A 24 23.21 11.04 22.48
CA LEU A 24 24.02 9.83 22.40
C LEU A 24 24.18 9.36 20.94
N GLY A 25 23.10 9.37 20.14
CA GLY A 25 23.14 9.02 18.73
C GLY A 25 24.06 9.93 17.91
N ILE A 26 24.00 11.24 18.13
CA ILE A 26 24.89 12.23 17.50
C ILE A 26 26.35 11.98 17.89
N ILE A 27 26.64 11.72 19.16
CA ILE A 27 28.01 11.43 19.65
C ILE A 27 28.57 10.15 19.00
N ILE A 28 27.79 9.07 18.97
CA ILE A 28 28.19 7.78 18.37
C ILE A 28 28.40 7.94 16.85
N MET A 29 27.51 8.67 16.17
CA MET A 29 27.61 8.94 14.73
C MET A 29 28.85 9.78 14.40
N ALA A 30 29.13 10.84 15.18
CA ALA A 30 30.32 11.67 15.01
C ALA A 30 31.62 10.89 15.22
N PHE A 31 31.63 9.99 16.22
CA PHE A 31 32.76 9.09 16.46
C PHE A 31 32.99 8.09 15.32
N GLY A 32 31.92 7.49 14.78
CA GLY A 32 31.98 6.60 13.62
C GLY A 32 32.55 7.30 12.38
N LEU A 33 32.07 8.51 12.07
CA LEU A 33 32.57 9.33 10.95
C LEU A 33 34.04 9.74 11.14
N ALA A 34 34.44 10.16 12.35
CA ALA A 34 35.84 10.48 12.66
C ALA A 34 36.76 9.25 12.51
N SER A 35 36.27 8.07 12.89
CA SER A 35 36.98 6.80 12.73
C SER A 35 37.12 6.40 11.26
N MET A 36 36.07 6.59 10.43
CA MET A 36 36.16 6.39 8.97
C MET A 36 37.23 7.28 8.34
N LEU A 37 37.23 8.58 8.66
CA LEU A 37 38.23 9.54 8.17
C LEU A 37 39.65 9.19 8.64
N GLY A 38 39.81 8.71 9.88
CA GLY A 38 41.11 8.26 10.41
C GLY A 38 41.67 7.03 9.68
N ILE A 39 40.81 6.17 9.13
CA ILE A 39 41.23 4.99 8.36
C ILE A 39 41.56 5.34 6.91
N SER A 40 40.74 6.19 6.27
CA SER A 40 40.83 6.48 4.84
C SER A 40 41.87 7.55 4.48
N ALA A 41 42.22 8.45 5.41
CA ALA A 41 43.16 9.53 5.13
C ALA A 41 44.63 9.03 5.12
N PRO A 42 45.42 9.31 4.06
CA PRO A 42 46.87 9.15 4.11
C PRO A 42 47.46 10.11 5.15
N THR A 43 48.08 9.56 6.19
CA THR A 43 48.24 10.26 7.49
C THR A 43 49.42 11.20 7.56
N THR A 44 49.15 12.50 7.76
CA THR A 44 50.15 13.51 8.20
C THR A 44 49.76 14.23 9.49
N THR A 45 48.51 14.11 9.96
CA THR A 45 48.01 14.80 11.17
C THR A 45 47.85 13.86 12.37
N LYS A 46 48.39 14.26 13.53
CA LYS A 46 48.38 13.46 14.77
C LYS A 46 46.98 13.10 15.29
N SER A 47 45.97 13.93 15.00
CA SER A 47 44.59 13.71 15.44
C SER A 47 43.90 12.55 14.71
N LEU A 48 44.04 12.44 13.38
CA LEU A 48 43.45 11.36 12.60
C LEU A 48 44.12 10.01 12.88
N ALA A 49 45.44 10.02 13.14
CA ALA A 49 46.16 8.84 13.60
C ALA A 49 45.61 8.27 14.91
N LEU A 50 45.22 9.14 15.87
CA LEU A 50 44.63 8.70 17.14
C LEU A 50 43.29 7.98 16.94
N PHE A 51 42.43 8.45 16.04
CA PHE A 51 41.17 7.74 15.72
C PHE A 51 41.43 6.38 15.07
N LYS A 52 42.43 6.27 14.18
CA LYS A 52 42.82 4.98 13.60
C LYS A 52 43.31 4.00 14.66
N SER A 53 44.27 4.42 15.49
CA SER A 53 44.77 3.66 16.66
C SER A 53 43.66 3.18 17.57
N LEU A 54 42.73 4.07 17.93
CA LEU A 54 41.64 3.77 18.85
C LEU A 54 40.63 2.79 18.22
N THR A 55 40.35 2.90 16.92
CA THR A 55 39.49 1.96 16.19
C THR A 55 40.09 0.55 16.15
N ILE A 56 41.39 0.44 15.86
CA ILE A 56 42.12 -0.84 15.87
C ILE A 56 42.19 -1.41 17.30
N GLY A 57 42.38 -0.58 18.32
CA GLY A 57 42.33 -1.01 19.73
C GLY A 57 40.98 -1.59 20.15
N ILE A 58 39.88 -1.05 19.63
CA ILE A 58 38.51 -1.51 19.95
C ILE A 58 38.14 -2.80 19.22
N ALA A 59 38.39 -2.87 17.90
CA ALA A 59 37.86 -3.92 17.02
C ALA A 59 38.92 -4.89 16.46
N GLY A 60 40.20 -4.68 16.79
CA GLY A 60 41.32 -5.48 16.30
C GLY A 60 41.51 -5.40 14.77
N PRO A 61 42.02 -6.44 14.11
CA PRO A 61 42.09 -6.52 12.64
C PRO A 61 40.76 -6.30 11.91
N PHE A 62 39.61 -6.41 12.59
CA PHE A 62 38.27 -6.18 12.02
C PHE A 62 37.78 -4.73 12.21
N TYR A 63 38.71 -3.78 12.25
CA TYR A 63 38.45 -2.35 12.41
C TYR A 63 37.78 -1.66 11.21
N ILE A 64 37.76 -2.28 10.03
CA ILE A 64 37.14 -1.71 8.82
C ILE A 64 35.60 -1.63 8.89
N PRO A 65 34.86 -2.70 9.25
CA PRO A 65 33.39 -2.64 9.38
C PRO A 65 32.90 -1.86 10.61
N PHE A 66 33.69 -1.72 11.68
CA PHE A 66 33.26 -1.11 12.94
C PHE A 66 32.80 0.36 12.83
N PRO A 67 33.52 1.27 12.14
CA PRO A 67 33.08 2.66 11.89
C PRO A 67 31.75 2.75 11.13
N ILE A 68 31.52 1.83 10.18
CA ILE A 68 30.30 1.81 9.37
C ILE A 68 29.11 1.40 10.26
N LEU A 69 29.25 0.31 11.01
CA LEU A 69 28.21 -0.17 11.94
C LEU A 69 27.90 0.85 13.04
N THR A 70 28.92 1.51 13.61
CA THR A 70 28.73 2.56 14.63
C THR A 70 28.07 3.81 14.06
N THR A 71 28.44 4.24 12.84
CA THR A 71 27.79 5.37 12.17
C THR A 71 26.30 5.10 11.92
N ILE A 72 25.96 3.92 11.40
CA ILE A 72 24.57 3.50 11.17
C ILE A 72 23.80 3.44 12.49
N PHE A 73 24.37 2.82 13.54
CA PHE A 73 23.72 2.74 14.84
C PHE A 73 23.48 4.11 15.49
N GLY A 74 24.45 5.02 15.41
CA GLY A 74 24.30 6.40 15.89
C GLY A 74 23.21 7.17 15.15
N ALA A 75 23.14 7.05 13.82
CA ALA A 75 22.08 7.65 13.02
C ALA A 75 20.68 7.11 13.39
N PHE A 76 20.54 5.80 13.60
CA PHE A 76 19.26 5.20 14.01
C PHE A 76 18.84 5.57 15.44
N LEU A 77 19.78 5.66 16.39
CA LEU A 77 19.50 6.20 17.72
C LEU A 77 19.00 7.64 17.65
N ALA A 78 19.64 8.49 16.83
CA ALA A 78 19.23 9.87 16.63
C ALA A 78 17.81 9.97 16.03
N VAL A 79 17.50 9.18 15.00
CA VAL A 79 16.17 9.15 14.36
C VAL A 79 15.09 8.60 15.30
N SER A 80 15.42 7.60 16.12
CA SER A 80 14.46 7.00 17.06
C SER A 80 14.01 7.94 18.18
N SER A 81 14.73 9.04 18.44
CA SER A 81 14.24 10.08 19.35
C SER A 81 12.94 10.74 18.89
N LYS A 82 12.61 10.66 17.59
CA LYS A 82 11.44 11.29 16.96
C LYS A 82 10.44 10.33 16.32
N ARG A 83 10.78 9.04 16.13
CA ARG A 83 9.91 8.03 15.48
C ARG A 83 10.09 6.66 16.12
N LYS A 84 9.00 5.87 16.19
CA LYS A 84 9.09 4.44 16.57
C LYS A 84 9.73 3.66 15.42
N VAL A 85 11.04 3.41 15.51
CA VAL A 85 11.78 2.59 14.54
C VAL A 85 12.07 1.22 15.15
N SER A 86 11.92 0.15 14.38
CA SER A 86 12.29 -1.20 14.83
C SER A 86 13.81 -1.35 14.85
N PHE A 87 14.42 -1.28 16.03
CA PHE A 87 15.86 -1.50 16.23
C PHE A 87 16.32 -2.94 15.95
N ARG A 88 15.38 -3.89 15.79
CA ARG A 88 15.66 -5.34 15.81
C ARG A 88 16.77 -5.75 14.84
N LEU A 89 16.71 -5.29 13.59
CA LEU A 89 17.70 -5.66 12.57
C LEU A 89 19.12 -5.16 12.91
N ILE A 90 19.25 -3.91 13.33
CA ILE A 90 20.57 -3.30 13.62
C ILE A 90 21.16 -3.89 14.90
N LEU A 91 20.34 -4.12 15.92
CA LEU A 91 20.78 -4.76 17.16
C LEU A 91 21.22 -6.20 16.90
N LEU A 92 20.53 -6.94 16.03
CA LEU A 92 20.97 -8.26 15.58
C LEU A 92 22.26 -8.21 14.76
N LEU A 93 22.43 -7.24 13.84
CA LEU A 93 23.67 -7.06 13.07
C LEU A 93 24.87 -6.70 13.97
N MET A 94 24.68 -5.85 14.98
CA MET A 94 25.74 -5.54 15.95
C MET A 94 26.06 -6.74 16.85
N ALA A 95 25.06 -7.51 17.29
CA ALA A 95 25.26 -8.73 18.06
C ALA A 95 25.98 -9.81 17.23
N PHE A 96 25.65 -9.94 15.94
CA PHE A 96 26.34 -10.84 15.01
C PHE A 96 27.81 -10.43 14.81
N TYR A 97 28.06 -9.14 14.62
CA TYR A 97 29.42 -8.59 14.53
C TYR A 97 30.23 -8.80 15.83
N GLN A 98 29.62 -8.60 16.99
CA GLN A 98 30.25 -8.93 18.29
C GLN A 98 30.55 -10.42 18.40
N GLY A 99 29.64 -11.30 17.96
CA GLY A 99 29.86 -12.75 17.89
C GLY A 99 31.09 -13.12 17.06
N ILE A 100 31.27 -12.48 15.89
CA ILE A 100 32.48 -12.63 15.06
C ILE A 100 33.74 -12.25 15.85
N LEU A 101 33.75 -11.07 16.50
CA LEU A 101 34.91 -10.62 17.29
C LEU A 101 35.23 -11.57 18.45
N VAL A 102 34.21 -12.11 19.14
CA VAL A 102 34.39 -13.09 20.21
C VAL A 102 34.97 -14.39 19.68
N LEU A 103 34.39 -14.93 18.61
CA LEU A 103 34.84 -16.18 17.98
C LEU A 103 36.29 -16.07 17.50
N LEU A 104 36.68 -14.95 16.88
CA LEU A 104 38.06 -14.66 16.50
C LEU A 104 39.00 -14.56 17.70
N THR A 105 38.56 -13.92 18.80
CA THR A 105 39.36 -13.80 20.03
C THR A 105 39.59 -15.16 20.69
N LEU A 106 38.61 -16.07 20.62
CA LEU A 106 38.72 -17.44 21.11
C LEU A 106 39.58 -18.32 20.19
N LEU A 107 39.44 -18.22 18.87
CA LEU A 107 40.18 -19.04 17.89
C LEU A 107 41.61 -18.57 17.63
N SER A 108 41.99 -17.37 18.04
CA SER A 108 43.35 -16.85 17.83
C SER A 108 44.37 -17.59 18.71
N SER A 109 45.27 -18.33 18.05
CA SER A 109 46.51 -18.88 18.63
C SER A 109 47.70 -17.98 18.31
N ILE A 110 48.72 -17.97 19.17
CA ILE A 110 49.97 -17.22 18.94
C ILE A 110 51.15 -18.18 18.99
N THR A 111 52.15 -18.00 18.14
CA THR A 111 53.34 -18.87 18.10
C THR A 111 54.02 -18.94 19.47
N GLY A 112 54.07 -20.14 20.05
CA GLY A 112 54.59 -20.38 21.41
C GLY A 112 53.54 -20.42 22.54
N TYR A 113 52.27 -20.10 22.27
CA TYR A 113 51.18 -20.08 23.26
C TYR A 113 49.89 -20.70 22.70
N GLY A 114 49.27 -21.61 23.45
CA GLY A 114 48.10 -22.37 22.99
C GLY A 114 46.91 -21.50 22.58
N SER A 115 46.66 -20.40 23.32
CA SER A 115 45.62 -19.43 22.99
C SER A 115 46.07 -17.98 23.22
N LEU A 116 45.36 -17.03 22.61
CA LEU A 116 45.48 -15.59 22.89
C LEU A 116 45.25 -15.26 24.38
N MET A 117 44.44 -16.05 25.10
CA MET A 117 44.21 -15.87 26.53
C MET A 117 45.47 -16.20 27.34
N ASP A 118 46.10 -17.35 27.07
CA ASP A 118 47.32 -17.77 27.75
C ASP A 118 48.49 -16.81 27.47
N TYR A 119 48.60 -16.34 26.23
CA TYR A 119 49.56 -15.29 25.86
C TYR A 119 49.32 -14.00 26.65
N THR A 120 48.06 -13.55 26.75
CA THR A 120 47.67 -12.34 27.49
C THR A 120 47.95 -12.47 28.99
N LEU A 121 47.73 -13.65 29.58
CA LEU A 121 48.07 -13.93 30.97
C LEU A 121 49.57 -13.79 31.23
N ASN A 122 50.39 -14.45 30.40
CA ASN A 122 51.85 -14.43 30.53
C ASN A 122 52.43 -13.03 30.32
N LEU A 123 51.86 -12.23 29.41
CA LEU A 123 52.21 -10.82 29.26
C LEU A 123 51.91 -9.99 30.52
N ASN A 124 50.74 -10.20 31.14
CA ASN A 124 50.35 -9.49 32.34
C ASN A 124 51.23 -9.86 33.55
N ILE A 125 51.70 -11.11 33.62
CA ILE A 125 52.63 -11.61 34.63
C ILE A 125 54.05 -11.06 34.39
N HIS A 126 54.65 -11.36 33.24
CA HIS A 126 56.10 -11.22 33.02
C HIS A 126 56.55 -9.89 32.43
N TYR A 127 55.68 -9.17 31.72
CA TYR A 127 56.06 -7.95 30.97
C TYR A 127 55.39 -6.68 31.49
N ARG A 128 54.27 -6.80 32.21
CA ARG A 128 53.49 -5.66 32.72
C ARG A 128 53.45 -5.56 34.24
N ASN A 129 53.95 -6.58 34.95
CA ASN A 129 53.92 -6.70 36.42
C ASN A 129 52.56 -6.30 37.02
N HIS A 130 51.46 -6.73 36.39
CA HIS A 130 50.13 -6.28 36.78
C HIS A 130 49.74 -6.92 38.12
N PRO A 131 49.27 -6.15 39.14
CA PRO A 131 49.08 -6.67 40.50
C PRO A 131 48.04 -7.81 40.59
N ASN A 132 47.10 -7.87 39.64
CA ASN A 132 46.19 -8.99 39.44
C ASN A 132 46.18 -9.38 37.95
N PRO A 133 47.10 -10.25 37.47
CA PRO A 133 47.30 -10.48 36.04
C PRO A 133 46.20 -11.33 35.40
N ALA A 134 45.51 -12.14 36.21
CA ALA A 134 44.35 -12.96 35.81
C ALA A 134 43.00 -12.22 35.91
N SER A 135 42.99 -10.92 36.26
CA SER A 135 41.75 -10.15 36.39
C SER A 135 41.18 -9.74 35.04
N TYR A 136 39.85 -9.67 34.94
CA TYR A 136 39.15 -9.23 33.73
C TYR A 136 39.63 -7.84 33.24
N GLY A 137 39.85 -6.90 34.17
CA GLY A 137 40.40 -5.59 33.86
C GLY A 137 41.82 -5.62 33.26
N ALA A 138 42.66 -6.57 33.68
CA ALA A 138 43.99 -6.76 33.12
C ALA A 138 43.96 -7.32 31.68
N TYR A 139 42.99 -8.19 31.38
CA TYR A 139 42.78 -8.69 30.01
C TYR A 139 42.24 -7.61 29.08
N LEU A 140 41.27 -6.81 29.54
CA LEU A 140 40.75 -5.67 28.78
C LEU A 140 41.82 -4.59 28.52
N SER A 141 42.60 -4.22 29.53
CA SER A 141 43.66 -3.22 29.35
C SER A 141 44.78 -3.74 28.43
N ALA A 142 45.11 -5.03 28.51
CA ALA A 142 46.00 -5.71 27.58
C ALA A 142 45.47 -5.68 26.14
N ALA A 143 44.22 -6.07 25.90
CA ALA A 143 43.61 -6.05 24.58
C ALA A 143 43.59 -4.65 23.96
N PHE A 144 43.18 -3.61 24.69
CA PHE A 144 43.14 -2.25 24.12
C PHE A 144 44.54 -1.74 23.73
N SER A 145 45.52 -1.91 24.63
CA SER A 145 46.87 -1.36 24.46
C SER A 145 47.77 -2.14 23.49
N GLN A 146 47.52 -3.44 23.28
CA GLN A 146 48.29 -4.23 22.30
C GLN A 146 47.84 -3.98 20.87
N PHE A 147 46.54 -3.81 20.64
CA PHE A 147 45.99 -3.62 19.29
C PHE A 147 46.06 -2.15 18.85
N GLY A 148 45.88 -1.18 19.75
CA GLY A 148 45.85 0.24 19.37
C GLY A 148 47.22 0.93 19.19
N GLY A 149 48.33 0.28 19.54
CA GLY A 149 49.64 0.93 19.73
C GLY A 149 50.85 0.31 19.00
N ARG A 150 50.64 -0.63 18.07
CA ARG A 150 51.73 -1.29 17.31
C ARG A 150 51.48 -1.24 15.80
N ALA A 151 52.56 -1.32 15.03
CA ALA A 151 52.50 -1.42 13.56
C ALA A 151 51.85 -2.74 13.12
N ASP A 152 52.19 -3.83 13.82
CA ASP A 152 51.65 -5.17 13.60
C ASP A 152 50.66 -5.52 14.74
N PRO A 153 49.33 -5.44 14.51
CA PRO A 153 48.34 -5.87 15.48
C PRO A 153 48.31 -7.41 15.57
N LEU A 154 48.13 -7.92 16.79
CA LEU A 154 47.98 -9.36 17.02
C LEU A 154 46.65 -9.89 16.44
N PRO A 155 46.53 -11.20 16.19
CA PRO A 155 45.25 -11.80 15.80
C PRO A 155 44.25 -11.76 16.97
N GLY A 156 42.99 -11.42 16.69
CA GLY A 156 41.90 -11.39 17.68
C GLY A 156 40.79 -10.38 17.35
N GLY A 157 39.84 -10.19 18.25
CA GLY A 157 38.72 -9.24 18.12
C GLY A 157 38.90 -7.92 18.87
N GLY A 158 40.12 -7.56 19.26
CA GLY A 158 40.42 -6.35 20.04
C GLY A 158 39.75 -6.33 21.42
N TRP A 159 39.55 -5.13 21.96
CA TRP A 159 38.88 -4.94 23.25
C TRP A 159 37.43 -5.47 23.27
N LEU A 160 36.65 -5.28 22.19
CA LEU A 160 35.27 -5.76 22.10
C LEU A 160 35.17 -7.28 22.08
N GLY A 161 36.07 -7.97 21.37
CA GLY A 161 36.13 -9.42 21.39
C GLY A 161 36.50 -9.94 22.79
N MET A 162 37.48 -9.32 23.45
CA MET A 162 37.93 -9.69 24.80
C MET A 162 36.83 -9.51 25.86
N LEU A 163 35.98 -8.50 25.73
CA LEU A 163 34.86 -8.19 26.62
C LEU A 163 33.95 -9.40 26.90
N LEU A 164 33.61 -10.16 25.87
CA LEU A 164 32.73 -11.33 25.99
C LEU A 164 33.51 -12.65 25.92
N ALA A 165 34.65 -12.70 25.22
CA ALA A 165 35.46 -13.91 25.14
C ALA A 165 36.06 -14.33 26.51
N PHE A 166 36.57 -13.38 27.31
CA PHE A 166 37.15 -13.72 28.63
C PHE A 166 36.14 -14.36 29.61
N PRO A 167 34.96 -13.77 29.89
CA PRO A 167 34.02 -14.38 30.83
C PRO A 167 33.48 -15.72 30.32
N LEU A 168 33.24 -15.87 29.01
CA LEU A 168 32.86 -17.15 28.42
C LEU A 168 33.95 -18.21 28.65
N TRP A 169 35.19 -17.90 28.24
CA TRP A 169 36.34 -18.81 28.39
C TRP A 169 36.59 -19.20 29.84
N ARG A 170 36.43 -18.25 30.77
CA ARG A 170 36.59 -18.47 32.22
C ARG A 170 35.51 -19.37 32.82
N LEU A 171 34.29 -19.38 32.27
CA LEU A 171 33.15 -20.15 32.78
C LEU A 171 32.97 -21.51 32.10
N LEU A 172 33.22 -21.61 30.79
CA LEU A 172 32.90 -22.77 29.95
C LEU A 172 34.14 -23.45 29.35
N GLY A 173 35.34 -22.92 29.61
CA GLY A 173 36.56 -23.33 28.96
C GLY A 173 36.59 -23.01 27.46
N PHE A 174 37.68 -23.40 26.80
CA PHE A 174 37.91 -23.13 25.37
C PHE A 174 36.81 -23.72 24.47
N ALA A 175 36.58 -25.03 24.55
CA ALA A 175 35.63 -25.73 23.68
C ALA A 175 34.17 -25.28 23.91
N GLY A 176 33.74 -25.16 25.17
CA GLY A 176 32.38 -24.73 25.51
C GLY A 176 32.06 -23.31 25.05
N SER A 177 33.05 -22.40 25.13
CA SER A 177 32.90 -21.01 24.69
C SER A 177 32.74 -20.89 23.18
N ILE A 178 33.51 -21.65 22.41
CA ILE A 178 33.41 -21.67 20.95
C ILE A 178 32.05 -22.25 20.52
N ALA A 179 31.65 -23.38 21.09
CA ALA A 179 30.37 -24.03 20.79
C ALA A 179 29.18 -23.10 21.08
N LEU A 180 29.16 -22.44 22.25
CA LEU A 180 28.10 -21.50 22.60
C LEU A 180 28.09 -20.25 21.71
N THR A 181 29.27 -19.71 21.36
CA THR A 181 29.37 -18.54 20.49
C THR A 181 28.83 -18.84 19.08
N ILE A 182 29.20 -19.99 18.51
CA ILE A 182 28.68 -20.45 17.21
C ILE A 182 27.17 -20.65 17.27
N PHE A 183 26.65 -21.32 18.30
CA PHE A 183 25.21 -21.55 18.47
C PHE A 183 24.41 -20.24 18.53
N CYS A 184 24.88 -19.27 19.34
CA CYS A 184 24.28 -17.93 19.40
C CYS A 184 24.35 -17.19 18.05
N MET A 185 25.47 -17.26 17.33
CA MET A 185 25.61 -16.65 16.00
C MET A 185 24.64 -17.26 14.98
N VAL A 186 24.43 -18.57 14.99
CA VAL A 186 23.46 -19.26 14.11
C VAL A 186 22.03 -18.80 14.40
N ILE A 187 21.63 -18.70 15.67
CA ILE A 187 20.31 -18.18 16.07
C ILE A 187 20.13 -16.74 15.60
N ILE A 188 21.15 -15.88 15.77
CA ILE A 188 21.12 -14.49 15.33
C ILE A 188 21.04 -14.41 13.79
N PHE A 189 21.77 -15.24 13.06
CA PHE A 189 21.75 -15.30 11.60
C PHE A 189 20.35 -15.65 11.05
N PHE A 190 19.71 -16.71 11.54
CA PHE A 190 18.32 -17.03 11.16
C PHE A 190 17.34 -15.93 11.58
N SER A 191 17.56 -15.30 12.74
CA SER A 191 16.76 -14.15 13.20
C SER A 191 16.90 -12.90 12.33
N ILE A 192 18.02 -12.71 11.63
CA ILE A 192 18.25 -11.63 10.66
C ILE A 192 17.52 -11.93 9.35
N ILE A 193 17.64 -13.15 8.84
CA ILE A 193 17.10 -13.55 7.54
C ILE A 193 15.57 -13.71 7.56
N SER A 194 14.95 -13.74 8.75
CA SER A 194 13.50 -13.90 8.95
C SER A 194 12.93 -15.23 8.42
N ILE A 195 13.80 -16.21 8.18
CA ILE A 195 13.41 -17.58 7.83
C ILE A 195 13.35 -18.42 9.11
N ASN A 196 12.24 -19.13 9.29
CA ASN A 196 12.02 -19.98 10.46
C ASN A 196 12.76 -21.32 10.26
N PRO A 197 13.81 -21.64 11.05
CA PRO A 197 14.67 -22.81 10.76
C PRO A 197 13.91 -24.14 10.85
N LEU A 198 12.84 -24.21 11.63
CA LEU A 198 11.94 -25.37 11.74
C LEU A 198 11.29 -25.75 10.40
N LEU A 199 10.92 -24.76 9.58
CA LEU A 199 10.30 -25.01 8.26
C LEU A 199 11.29 -25.68 7.29
N ILE A 200 12.58 -25.32 7.35
CA ILE A 200 13.61 -25.97 6.53
C ILE A 200 13.77 -27.44 6.92
N ILE A 201 13.75 -27.73 8.22
CA ILE A 201 13.88 -29.11 8.74
C ILE A 201 12.67 -29.96 8.31
N GLN A 202 11.45 -29.43 8.41
CA GLN A 202 10.25 -30.10 7.85
C GLN A 202 10.41 -30.36 6.35
N HIS A 203 10.78 -29.36 5.55
CA HIS A 203 10.98 -29.53 4.11
C HIS A 203 12.04 -30.58 3.77
N MET A 204 13.10 -30.73 4.57
CA MET A 204 14.10 -31.80 4.40
C MET A 204 13.56 -33.19 4.76
N ILE A 205 12.66 -33.30 5.73
CA ILE A 205 11.99 -34.55 6.10
C ILE A 205 11.00 -34.96 5.01
N ASP A 206 10.18 -34.03 4.52
CA ASP A 206 9.22 -34.28 3.45
C ASP A 206 9.92 -34.65 2.14
N LYS A 207 11.04 -33.99 1.81
CA LYS A 207 11.85 -34.34 0.63
C LYS A 207 12.47 -35.75 0.73
N ARG A 208 12.76 -36.25 1.93
CA ARG A 208 13.17 -37.67 2.12
C ARG A 208 12.00 -38.64 1.94
N ARG A 209 10.77 -38.27 2.34
CA ARG A 209 9.55 -39.08 2.09
C ARG A 209 9.22 -39.21 0.60
N ILE A 210 9.39 -38.14 -0.17
CA ILE A 210 9.13 -38.16 -1.62
C ILE A 210 10.12 -39.10 -2.33
N VAL A 211 11.42 -39.02 -2.01
CA VAL A 211 12.45 -39.91 -2.60
C VAL A 211 12.22 -41.40 -2.28
N SER A 212 11.63 -41.74 -1.12
CA SER A 212 11.27 -43.14 -0.85
C SER A 212 10.12 -43.64 -1.73
N LEU A 213 9.17 -42.78 -2.12
CA LEU A 213 8.01 -43.17 -2.93
C LEU A 213 8.39 -43.45 -4.39
N ASP A 214 9.22 -42.60 -5.02
CA ASP A 214 9.74 -42.83 -6.38
C ASP A 214 10.38 -44.22 -6.52
N SER A 215 11.23 -44.59 -5.55
CA SER A 215 11.95 -45.88 -5.54
C SER A 215 11.04 -47.11 -5.43
N THR A 216 9.75 -46.92 -5.10
CA THR A 216 8.75 -47.99 -5.07
C THR A 216 7.95 -48.08 -6.38
N GLN A 217 7.80 -46.97 -7.12
CA GLN A 217 7.14 -46.97 -8.44
C GLN A 217 8.07 -47.42 -9.56
N GLU A 218 9.36 -47.05 -9.56
CA GLU A 218 10.34 -47.52 -10.55
C GLU A 218 10.41 -49.06 -10.60
N LYS A 219 10.45 -49.71 -9.43
CA LYS A 219 10.49 -51.18 -9.32
C LYS A 219 9.19 -51.89 -9.74
N ALA A 220 8.09 -51.18 -9.84
CA ALA A 220 6.82 -51.73 -10.33
C ALA A 220 6.72 -51.68 -11.86
N PHE A 221 7.55 -50.88 -12.53
CA PHE A 221 7.47 -50.63 -13.98
C PHE A 221 8.41 -51.54 -14.80
N GLU A 222 9.47 -52.10 -14.20
CA GLU A 222 10.40 -53.03 -14.87
C GLU A 222 9.92 -54.50 -14.94
N ALA A 223 8.72 -54.82 -14.41
CA ALA A 223 8.29 -56.20 -14.17
C ALA A 223 7.22 -56.75 -15.14
N ALA A 224 6.99 -56.11 -16.29
CA ALA A 224 5.93 -56.50 -17.23
C ALA A 224 6.38 -56.44 -18.71
N GLU A 225 6.86 -57.57 -19.24
CA GLU A 225 6.88 -57.84 -20.68
C GLU A 225 5.57 -58.56 -21.11
N PRO A 226 5.11 -58.41 -22.37
CA PRO A 226 3.86 -59.01 -22.84
C PRO A 226 4.07 -60.34 -23.59
N ASP A 227 3.28 -61.36 -23.25
CA ASP A 227 3.12 -62.59 -24.05
C ASP A 227 1.73 -62.62 -24.73
N GLU A 228 1.66 -63.33 -25.86
CA GLU A 228 0.58 -63.30 -26.85
C GLU A 228 -0.63 -64.24 -26.56
N VAL A 229 -1.83 -63.83 -27.00
CA VAL A 229 -2.90 -64.64 -27.63
C VAL A 229 -3.49 -65.81 -26.78
N ASN A 230 -4.79 -65.85 -26.44
CA ASN A 230 -5.89 -65.98 -27.40
C ASN A 230 -7.32 -65.80 -26.80
N ASP A 231 -8.28 -65.73 -27.73
CA ASP A 231 -9.75 -65.85 -27.69
C ASP A 231 -10.42 -66.66 -26.55
N GLY A 232 -11.64 -66.25 -26.10
CA GLY A 232 -12.47 -67.05 -25.18
C GLY A 232 -13.54 -66.34 -24.33
N GLN A 233 -14.79 -66.37 -24.81
CA GLN A 233 -16.09 -66.43 -24.11
C GLN A 233 -16.30 -65.94 -22.65
N GLU A 234 -17.30 -65.06 -22.53
CA GLU A 234 -18.48 -65.11 -21.61
C GLU A 234 -18.42 -64.92 -20.08
N THR A 235 -19.49 -64.26 -19.62
CA THR A 235 -20.17 -64.30 -18.31
C THR A 235 -19.64 -63.49 -17.11
N TYR A 236 -20.61 -62.83 -16.46
CA TYR A 236 -20.50 -62.14 -15.18
C TYR A 236 -20.72 -63.14 -14.04
N GLU A 237 -20.01 -62.98 -12.91
CA GLU A 237 -20.61 -63.20 -11.58
C GLU A 237 -19.82 -62.49 -10.48
N ALA A 238 -20.48 -62.18 -9.35
CA ALA A 238 -19.93 -61.38 -8.26
C ALA A 238 -19.39 -62.25 -7.12
N GLY A 239 -18.30 -61.83 -6.48
CA GLY A 239 -17.72 -62.50 -5.31
C GLY A 239 -17.18 -61.50 -4.28
N GLN A 240 -17.72 -61.56 -3.05
CA GLN A 240 -17.21 -60.79 -1.90
C GLN A 240 -15.97 -61.46 -1.30
N ALA A 241 -15.05 -60.67 -0.75
CA ALA A 241 -14.07 -61.14 0.23
C ALA A 241 -13.72 -60.04 1.25
N ASN A 242 -13.86 -60.36 2.53
CA ASN A 242 -13.49 -59.49 3.66
C ASN A 242 -11.96 -59.43 3.85
N TRP A 243 -11.48 -58.37 4.51
CA TRP A 243 -10.26 -58.47 5.31
C TRP A 243 -10.41 -57.73 6.65
N GLU A 244 -10.08 -58.41 7.74
CA GLU A 244 -10.19 -57.90 9.12
C GLU A 244 -8.91 -57.20 9.61
N VAL A 245 -9.04 -56.44 10.70
CA VAL A 245 -7.97 -55.60 11.26
C VAL A 245 -7.27 -56.30 12.43
N PRO A 246 -5.92 -56.42 12.44
CA PRO A 246 -5.18 -56.89 13.62
C PRO A 246 -5.00 -55.78 14.67
N SER A 247 -5.30 -56.12 15.93
CA SER A 247 -5.15 -55.27 17.12
C SER A 247 -3.73 -55.26 17.71
N PHE A 248 -3.38 -54.24 18.51
CA PHE A 248 -2.27 -54.32 19.47
C PHE A 248 -2.61 -53.64 20.82
N GLN A 249 -2.22 -54.27 21.93
CA GLN A 249 -2.47 -53.86 23.34
C GLN A 249 -1.26 -53.07 23.89
N GLY A 250 -1.43 -52.05 24.77
CA GLY A 250 -1.27 -52.13 26.24
C GLY A 250 0.22 -52.12 26.67
N GLU A 251 0.75 -51.30 27.60
CA GLU A 251 0.30 -50.60 28.82
C GLU A 251 1.00 -49.20 28.90
N VAL A 252 0.48 -48.05 29.39
CA VAL A 252 -0.25 -47.60 30.61
C VAL A 252 0.63 -47.16 31.81
N PHE A 253 0.57 -45.86 32.14
CA PHE A 253 0.65 -45.20 33.48
C PHE A 253 0.34 -43.70 33.27
N ASP A 254 -0.92 -43.24 33.34
CA ASP A 254 -1.76 -42.91 34.50
C ASP A 254 -1.50 -41.52 35.12
N THR A 255 -2.44 -40.61 34.86
CA THR A 255 -2.83 -39.53 35.78
C THR A 255 -4.35 -39.36 35.78
N SER A 256 -5.01 -40.21 36.56
CA SER A 256 -6.24 -39.86 37.28
C SER A 256 -6.09 -38.51 38.03
N SER A 257 -7.13 -37.69 38.28
CA SER A 257 -8.59 -37.85 38.12
C SER A 257 -9.31 -36.49 37.94
N VAL A 258 -10.37 -36.47 37.13
CA VAL A 258 -11.71 -35.80 37.33
C VAL A 258 -11.72 -34.49 38.13
N GLY A 259 -12.22 -33.33 37.68
CA GLY A 259 -13.28 -32.99 36.71
C GLY A 259 -14.15 -31.89 37.36
N SER A 260 -14.98 -31.06 36.70
CA SER A 260 -15.42 -30.85 35.30
C SER A 260 -15.70 -29.32 35.13
N GLY A 261 -16.22 -28.73 34.04
CA GLY A 261 -16.79 -29.18 32.77
C GLY A 261 -17.29 -27.96 31.96
N ALA A 262 -17.68 -28.16 30.69
CA ALA A 262 -18.30 -27.16 29.80
C ALA A 262 -17.52 -25.86 29.46
N PHE A 263 -16.56 -25.93 28.54
CA PHE A 263 -16.39 -24.92 27.47
C PHE A 263 -15.45 -25.39 26.31
N TYR A 264 -15.78 -26.49 25.63
CA TYR A 264 -15.14 -26.88 24.37
C TYR A 264 -16.11 -27.70 23.49
N GLU A 265 -17.10 -27.01 22.93
CA GLU A 265 -18.04 -27.60 21.94
C GLU A 265 -18.29 -26.63 20.77
N GLU A 266 -17.23 -25.96 20.27
CA GLU A 266 -17.39 -25.07 19.10
C GLU A 266 -16.14 -24.90 18.20
N ILE A 267 -15.13 -25.75 18.33
CA ILE A 267 -13.96 -25.75 17.42
C ILE A 267 -13.89 -27.03 16.55
N THR A 268 -14.76 -28.02 16.80
CA THR A 268 -14.85 -29.26 15.99
C THR A 268 -16.08 -29.26 15.07
N ARG A 269 -16.34 -28.13 14.40
CA ARG A 269 -17.35 -28.01 13.31
C ARG A 269 -16.87 -27.26 12.07
N ALA A 270 -15.65 -26.72 12.09
CA ALA A 270 -15.09 -25.93 10.97
C ALA A 270 -14.18 -26.72 10.02
N GLU A 271 -13.65 -27.87 10.44
CA GLU A 271 -12.68 -28.67 9.64
C GLU A 271 -13.29 -29.90 8.93
N GLN A 272 -14.61 -30.10 8.99
CA GLN A 272 -15.33 -31.09 8.18
C GLN A 272 -16.13 -30.47 7.02
N GLY A 273 -15.96 -29.18 6.74
CA GLY A 273 -16.63 -28.48 5.62
C GLY A 273 -15.81 -28.36 4.33
N PHE A 274 -14.55 -28.81 4.31
CA PHE A 274 -13.59 -28.48 3.23
C PHE A 274 -13.01 -29.69 2.46
N THR A 275 -13.49 -30.90 2.74
CA THR A 275 -12.99 -32.16 2.14
C THR A 275 -14.07 -32.98 1.44
N GLN A 276 -15.19 -32.35 1.05
CA GLN A 276 -16.32 -33.00 0.37
C GLN A 276 -16.87 -32.21 -0.84
N ILE A 277 -16.05 -31.35 -1.48
CA ILE A 277 -16.47 -30.50 -2.62
C ILE A 277 -15.65 -30.77 -3.91
N ASN A 278 -14.58 -31.58 -3.85
CA ASN A 278 -13.67 -31.77 -5.00
C ASN A 278 -13.84 -33.10 -5.78
N ASN A 279 -14.86 -33.93 -5.48
CA ASN A 279 -15.06 -35.23 -6.14
C ASN A 279 -16.43 -35.42 -6.84
N ASP A 280 -17.33 -34.44 -6.82
CA ASP A 280 -18.63 -34.48 -7.53
C ASP A 280 -18.76 -33.27 -8.48
N LEU A 281 -18.14 -33.34 -9.66
CA LEU A 281 -18.37 -32.37 -10.75
C LEU A 281 -17.96 -32.83 -12.16
N ASP A 282 -17.37 -34.00 -12.31
CA ASP A 282 -17.42 -34.75 -13.57
C ASP A 282 -18.64 -35.69 -13.53
N ASP A 283 -19.36 -35.84 -14.64
CA ASP A 283 -20.58 -36.64 -14.82
C ASP A 283 -21.89 -36.25 -14.07
N VAL A 284 -22.44 -35.06 -14.35
CA VAL A 284 -23.89 -34.93 -14.69
C VAL A 284 -24.14 -33.75 -15.65
N TYR A 285 -24.28 -34.02 -16.95
CA TYR A 285 -25.34 -33.53 -17.85
C TYR A 285 -24.97 -33.80 -19.32
N SER A 286 -25.17 -35.03 -19.77
CA SER A 286 -25.47 -35.30 -21.18
C SER A 286 -26.64 -36.27 -21.26
N GLN A 287 -27.49 -36.09 -22.29
CA GLN A 287 -28.77 -36.78 -22.50
C GLN A 287 -29.86 -36.36 -21.49
N THR A 288 -31.10 -36.05 -21.85
CA THR A 288 -31.99 -36.53 -22.94
C THR A 288 -32.81 -35.37 -23.57
N SER A 289 -33.40 -35.41 -24.77
CA SER A 289 -33.42 -36.39 -25.88
C SER A 289 -34.17 -35.86 -27.13
N ILE A 290 -33.73 -36.28 -28.32
CA ILE A 290 -34.53 -36.61 -29.54
C ILE A 290 -35.37 -35.51 -30.25
N PHE A 291 -35.03 -35.23 -31.52
CA PHE A 291 -35.89 -35.55 -32.69
C PHE A 291 -35.11 -35.48 -34.04
N ASP A 292 -35.05 -36.65 -34.71
CA ASP A 292 -34.87 -37.01 -36.13
C ASP A 292 -33.98 -36.22 -37.14
N GLU A 293 -32.90 -36.90 -37.56
CA GLU A 293 -32.49 -37.33 -38.92
C GLU A 293 -32.96 -36.63 -40.24
N PRO A 294 -32.29 -36.86 -41.41
CA PRO A 294 -31.04 -37.64 -41.65
C PRO A 294 -29.96 -36.92 -42.51
N LYS A 295 -28.74 -37.48 -42.54
CA LYS A 295 -27.77 -37.31 -43.64
C LYS A 295 -27.62 -38.62 -44.42
N LYS A 296 -27.49 -38.52 -45.75
CA LYS A 296 -27.29 -39.67 -46.64
C LYS A 296 -25.94 -39.61 -47.36
N ASN A 297 -25.18 -40.69 -47.20
CA ASN A 297 -24.21 -41.34 -48.10
C ASN A 297 -23.04 -40.59 -48.79
N ILE A 298 -21.87 -41.20 -48.59
CA ILE A 298 -20.61 -41.31 -49.37
C ILE A 298 -20.98 -41.86 -50.80
N PRO A 299 -20.26 -41.63 -51.94
CA PRO A 299 -18.80 -41.85 -52.08
C PRO A 299 -17.98 -41.04 -53.11
N ASP A 300 -16.65 -41.30 -53.06
CA ASP A 300 -15.60 -41.32 -54.10
C ASP A 300 -15.68 -40.45 -55.38
N ILE A 301 -14.53 -39.96 -55.85
CA ILE A 301 -13.91 -40.41 -57.12
C ILE A 301 -12.47 -39.88 -57.31
N GLN A 302 -11.70 -40.73 -57.96
CA GLN A 302 -10.29 -40.66 -58.36
C GLN A 302 -9.88 -39.51 -59.31
N GLN A 303 -8.55 -39.38 -59.46
CA GLN A 303 -7.80 -39.04 -60.69
C GLN A 303 -7.59 -37.57 -61.13
N SER A 304 -6.30 -37.21 -61.10
CA SER A 304 -5.55 -36.35 -62.05
C SER A 304 -5.63 -36.88 -63.51
N PRO A 305 -5.26 -36.14 -64.59
CA PRO A 305 -4.12 -35.19 -64.67
C PRO A 305 -4.23 -33.94 -65.59
N ASP A 306 -3.11 -33.20 -65.66
CA ASP A 306 -2.70 -32.18 -66.66
C ASP A 306 -3.53 -30.86 -66.74
N THR A 307 -2.94 -29.66 -66.95
CA THR A 307 -1.71 -29.33 -67.68
C THR A 307 -1.02 -28.03 -67.17
N LYS A 308 0.31 -27.96 -67.33
CA LYS A 308 1.28 -26.81 -67.42
C LYS A 308 0.70 -25.39 -67.60
N THR A 309 1.32 -24.29 -67.19
CA THR A 309 2.74 -23.97 -66.90
C THR A 309 2.89 -23.27 -65.51
N GLU A 310 3.97 -22.60 -65.05
CA GLU A 310 5.29 -22.17 -65.59
C GLU A 310 6.34 -22.04 -64.46
N ASP A 311 7.57 -21.58 -64.76
CA ASP A 311 8.77 -21.74 -63.90
C ASP A 311 9.46 -20.43 -63.42
N TYR A 312 10.49 -20.62 -62.57
CA TYR A 312 11.64 -19.75 -62.18
C TYR A 312 11.53 -18.92 -60.88
N TYR A 313 12.56 -18.82 -60.02
CA TYR A 313 13.73 -19.70 -59.74
C TYR A 313 14.41 -19.18 -58.45
N THR A 314 14.82 -20.05 -57.52
CA THR A 314 15.67 -19.67 -56.37
C THR A 314 17.15 -19.96 -56.66
N PRO A 315 18.07 -18.99 -56.47
CA PRO A 315 19.50 -19.29 -56.44
C PRO A 315 20.01 -19.49 -55.00
N ALA A 316 20.74 -20.58 -54.78
CA ALA A 316 21.55 -20.80 -53.58
C ALA A 316 23.02 -20.95 -54.00
N TYR A 317 23.91 -20.16 -53.40
CA TYR A 317 25.38 -20.21 -53.51
C TYR A 317 25.93 -19.45 -52.30
N SER A 318 27.06 -19.71 -51.66
CA SER A 318 28.05 -20.79 -51.56
C SER A 318 29.26 -20.16 -50.84
N LYS A 319 29.98 -20.87 -49.97
CA LYS A 319 31.26 -20.36 -49.43
C LYS A 319 32.32 -20.19 -50.53
N PRO A 320 33.17 -19.15 -50.47
CA PRO A 320 34.49 -19.15 -51.10
C PRO A 320 35.64 -19.14 -50.08
N SER A 321 36.81 -19.57 -50.56
CA SER A 321 38.04 -19.81 -49.78
C SER A 321 39.08 -18.69 -49.94
N ILE A 322 40.11 -18.71 -49.09
CA ILE A 322 41.29 -17.83 -49.10
C ILE A 322 42.17 -18.05 -50.34
N PRO A 323 42.81 -17.00 -50.88
CA PRO A 323 44.14 -17.08 -51.48
C PRO A 323 45.19 -16.22 -50.76
N ASP A 324 46.45 -16.67 -50.80
CA ASP A 324 47.61 -16.13 -50.08
C ASP A 324 48.46 -15.11 -50.87
N GLN A 325 49.30 -14.37 -50.12
CA GLN A 325 50.50 -13.58 -50.51
C GLN A 325 50.34 -12.19 -51.18
N ILE A 326 50.93 -11.15 -50.56
CA ILE A 326 52.25 -10.59 -50.96
C ILE A 326 52.74 -9.45 -50.00
N LYS A 327 53.95 -9.66 -49.45
CA LYS A 327 55.01 -8.70 -49.00
C LYS A 327 54.74 -7.50 -48.05
N THR A 328 55.27 -7.69 -46.84
CA THR A 328 56.08 -6.79 -45.99
C THR A 328 56.59 -5.44 -46.56
N GLN A 329 56.43 -4.37 -45.78
CA GLN A 329 57.46 -3.34 -45.50
C GLN A 329 57.25 -2.77 -44.07
N ALA A 330 58.31 -2.22 -43.44
CA ALA A 330 58.31 -1.88 -42.01
C ALA A 330 59.25 -0.70 -41.67
N ILE A 331 58.83 0.13 -40.67
CA ILE A 331 59.66 1.04 -39.82
C ILE A 331 60.27 2.26 -40.58
N PRO A 332 60.47 3.49 -40.01
CA PRO A 332 60.58 3.94 -38.58
C PRO A 332 59.42 4.85 -38.10
N VAL A 333 59.20 5.22 -36.82
CA VAL A 333 60.00 5.37 -35.58
C VAL A 333 61.05 6.50 -35.58
N GLU A 334 60.66 7.68 -35.07
CA GLU A 334 61.61 8.66 -34.51
C GLU A 334 61.01 9.31 -33.24
N ASP A 335 61.88 9.86 -32.38
CA ASP A 335 61.70 9.90 -30.93
C ASP A 335 61.45 11.33 -30.36
N LYS A 336 60.93 11.36 -29.12
CA LYS A 336 60.76 12.46 -28.13
C LYS A 336 61.22 13.90 -28.43
N GLN A 337 60.46 14.85 -27.85
CA GLN A 337 61.05 15.85 -26.96
C GLN A 337 60.10 16.25 -25.80
N ASP A 338 60.63 16.30 -24.57
CA ASP A 338 59.93 16.68 -23.34
C ASP A 338 59.90 18.20 -23.12
N ILE A 339 58.79 18.75 -22.60
CA ILE A 339 58.79 19.99 -21.80
C ILE A 339 57.81 19.85 -20.61
N GLN A 340 58.31 20.13 -19.40
CA GLN A 340 57.56 20.12 -18.13
C GLN A 340 56.72 21.41 -17.95
N TYR A 341 55.54 21.33 -17.32
CA TYR A 341 55.02 22.40 -16.43
C TYR A 341 54.06 21.87 -15.35
N THR A 342 54.62 21.67 -14.15
CA THR A 342 54.19 22.17 -12.82
C THR A 342 52.72 22.56 -12.53
N GLU A 343 52.19 22.03 -11.42
CA GLU A 343 51.07 22.63 -10.66
C GLU A 343 51.42 24.02 -10.07
N PRO A 344 50.40 24.86 -9.78
CA PRO A 344 50.42 25.58 -8.51
C PRO A 344 49.09 25.61 -7.72
N THR A 345 49.20 25.12 -6.49
CA THR A 345 48.51 25.48 -5.24
C THR A 345 47.56 26.71 -5.17
N LYS A 346 46.48 26.54 -4.39
CA LYS A 346 45.65 27.62 -3.82
C LYS A 346 46.41 28.47 -2.77
N LYS A 347 46.23 29.80 -2.78
CA LYS A 347 46.07 30.63 -1.55
C LYS A 347 45.53 32.05 -1.79
N THR A 348 44.35 32.30 -1.22
CA THR A 348 43.86 33.50 -0.51
C THR A 348 44.39 34.92 -0.84
N ALA A 349 43.47 35.81 -1.26
CA ALA A 349 43.43 37.22 -0.83
C ALA A 349 41.98 37.77 -0.87
N GLN A 350 41.62 38.66 0.07
CA GLN A 350 40.31 39.34 0.15
C GLN A 350 40.36 40.70 -0.57
N PRO A 351 39.20 41.34 -0.81
CA PRO A 351 39.02 42.65 -0.17
C PRO A 351 37.70 42.80 0.61
N LYS A 352 37.73 43.68 1.61
CA LYS A 352 36.61 43.99 2.52
C LYS A 352 35.86 45.27 2.12
N ILE A 353 34.53 45.19 2.18
CA ILE A 353 33.60 46.08 2.91
C ILE A 353 33.81 47.61 2.81
N LYS A 354 32.75 48.31 2.36
CA LYS A 354 32.21 49.48 3.07
C LYS A 354 30.69 49.37 3.20
N THR A 355 30.19 49.54 4.41
CA THR A 355 28.77 49.53 4.83
C THR A 355 28.28 50.95 5.14
N LYS A 356 26.95 51.12 5.11
CA LYS A 356 26.09 51.99 5.95
C LYS A 356 24.64 51.59 5.62
N ASP A 357 23.90 50.90 6.49
CA ASP A 357 23.25 51.38 7.72
C ASP A 357 22.13 52.39 7.45
N THR A 358 20.87 51.99 7.64
CA THR A 358 20.02 52.43 8.77
C THR A 358 18.67 51.67 8.85
N ASP A 359 18.12 51.61 10.06
CA ASP A 359 16.83 50.99 10.41
C ASP A 359 15.59 51.69 9.80
N TYR A 360 14.44 50.99 9.74
CA TYR A 360 13.22 51.43 10.44
C TYR A 360 12.05 50.43 10.44
N LYS A 361 11.29 50.43 11.54
CA LYS A 361 9.88 50.01 11.72
C LYS A 361 9.40 50.64 13.05
N PRO A 362 8.09 50.82 13.33
CA PRO A 362 6.91 50.81 12.45
C PRO A 362 5.98 52.04 12.65
N ALA A 363 4.97 52.22 11.81
CA ALA A 363 3.76 53.01 12.12
C ALA A 363 2.57 52.58 11.23
N LEU A 364 1.35 52.94 11.65
CA LEU A 364 0.06 52.44 11.14
C LEU A 364 -0.62 53.34 10.09
N GLU A 365 -1.70 52.78 9.51
CA GLU A 365 -2.92 53.44 9.01
C GLU A 365 -2.99 54.12 7.63
N SER A 366 -3.78 53.46 6.75
CA SER A 366 -5.11 53.93 6.30
C SER A 366 -5.38 54.27 4.81
N VAL A 367 -6.66 54.06 4.45
CA VAL A 367 -7.47 54.60 3.33
C VAL A 367 -7.41 53.94 1.93
N LYS A 368 -8.63 53.72 1.41
CA LYS A 368 -9.04 53.13 0.13
C LYS A 368 -9.19 54.18 -1.00
N LYS A 369 -9.07 53.75 -2.26
CA LYS A 369 -9.94 54.00 -3.46
C LYS A 369 -9.07 54.01 -4.74
N THR A 370 -9.30 53.15 -5.72
CA THR A 370 -10.40 53.17 -6.73
C THR A 370 -10.31 54.34 -7.71
N TYR A 371 -10.00 54.03 -8.98
CA TYR A 371 -10.46 54.78 -10.16
C TYR A 371 -10.84 53.82 -11.30
N THR A 372 -11.65 54.32 -12.23
CA THR A 372 -12.45 53.56 -13.22
C THR A 372 -12.48 54.32 -14.55
N ALA A 373 -13.04 53.70 -15.61
CA ALA A 373 -13.50 54.26 -16.89
C ALA A 373 -12.58 53.98 -18.10
N THR A 374 -13.06 53.88 -19.36
CA THR A 374 -14.35 54.33 -19.96
C THR A 374 -14.65 53.47 -21.21
N GLN A 375 -15.82 52.81 -21.35
CA GLN A 375 -17.05 53.20 -22.09
C GLN A 375 -17.05 53.23 -23.64
N LYS A 376 -18.14 52.70 -24.24
CA LYS A 376 -19.10 53.30 -25.23
C LYS A 376 -20.08 52.19 -25.70
N VAL A 377 -21.36 52.38 -26.08
CA VAL A 377 -22.30 53.53 -25.99
C VAL A 377 -23.79 53.05 -26.07
N SER A 378 -24.66 53.78 -25.34
CA SER A 378 -26.15 54.02 -25.35
C SER A 378 -27.11 53.45 -26.44
N THR A 379 -28.46 53.42 -26.32
CA THR A 379 -29.52 54.20 -25.59
C THR A 379 -30.74 53.32 -25.17
N VAL A 380 -31.33 53.40 -23.96
CA VAL A 380 -32.50 54.24 -23.52
C VAL A 380 -33.79 53.96 -24.34
N ASP A 381 -34.89 53.45 -23.75
CA ASP A 381 -35.84 54.24 -22.92
C ASP A 381 -36.50 53.54 -21.71
N LYS A 382 -37.23 54.30 -20.87
CA LYS A 382 -37.75 53.91 -19.52
C LYS A 382 -39.29 53.82 -19.42
N THR A 383 -39.77 53.02 -18.47
CA THR A 383 -40.84 53.44 -17.52
C THR A 383 -40.85 52.59 -16.23
N ASP A 384 -40.87 53.30 -15.09
CA ASP A 384 -41.45 53.00 -13.76
C ASP A 384 -41.06 51.79 -12.87
N LYS A 385 -41.04 52.10 -11.55
CA LYS A 385 -40.75 51.30 -10.34
C LYS A 385 -41.68 51.85 -9.23
N PRO A 386 -42.12 51.07 -8.20
CA PRO A 386 -41.27 50.53 -7.11
C PRO A 386 -41.55 49.02 -6.82
N SER A 387 -40.60 48.21 -6.33
CA SER A 387 -40.03 48.07 -4.97
C SER A 387 -40.91 47.34 -3.94
N GLU A 388 -40.27 46.50 -3.13
CA GLU A 388 -40.75 45.77 -1.93
C GLU A 388 -41.69 44.56 -2.07
N THR A 389 -41.13 43.34 -1.98
CA THR A 389 -41.54 42.36 -0.94
C THR A 389 -40.51 41.22 -0.76
N LYS A 390 -39.68 41.29 0.29
CA LYS A 390 -38.97 40.12 0.86
C LYS A 390 -39.59 39.73 2.21
N ALA A 391 -40.89 39.44 2.19
CA ALA A 391 -41.63 38.97 3.37
C ALA A 391 -42.97 38.34 2.95
N ASN A 392 -42.98 37.08 2.43
CA ASN A 392 -44.14 36.18 2.41
C ASN A 392 -43.84 34.79 1.77
N ILE A 393 -42.91 34.02 2.33
CA ILE A 393 -42.76 32.58 2.02
C ILE A 393 -42.93 31.70 3.28
N SER A 394 -42.84 32.28 4.49
CA SER A 394 -42.96 31.58 5.78
C SER A 394 -44.41 31.36 6.28
N LYS A 395 -45.44 31.65 5.47
CA LYS A 395 -46.87 31.43 5.81
C LYS A 395 -47.64 30.74 4.69
N ARG A 396 -47.38 29.44 4.48
CA ARG A 396 -48.29 28.56 3.71
C ARG A 396 -48.31 27.07 4.11
N ASN A 397 -47.38 26.59 4.93
CA ASN A 397 -47.32 25.18 5.36
C ASN A 397 -48.04 24.89 6.71
N SER A 398 -49.13 25.58 7.00
CA SER A 398 -49.86 25.44 8.28
C SER A 398 -51.37 25.32 8.10
N LEU A 399 -51.84 24.48 7.15
CA LEU A 399 -53.26 24.14 6.97
C LEU A 399 -53.46 22.86 6.11
N ALA A 400 -52.93 21.72 6.56
CA ALA A 400 -53.20 20.41 5.96
C ALA A 400 -53.01 19.23 6.95
N LYS A 401 -53.62 19.32 8.15
CA LYS A 401 -53.78 18.17 9.06
C LYS A 401 -55.25 17.74 9.04
N LYS A 402 -55.57 16.69 8.28
CA LYS A 402 -56.85 15.99 8.37
C LYS A 402 -56.62 14.51 8.01
N GLN A 403 -57.23 13.61 8.79
CA GLN A 403 -57.05 12.17 8.68
C GLN A 403 -57.48 11.65 7.30
N ILE A 404 -56.71 10.72 6.75
CA ILE A 404 -57.15 9.76 5.74
C ILE A 404 -56.73 8.37 6.24
N ASN A 405 -57.71 7.49 6.44
CA ASN A 405 -57.48 6.08 6.74
C ASN A 405 -57.27 5.31 5.43
N GLY A 406 -56.40 4.29 5.48
CA GLY A 406 -56.42 3.17 4.54
C GLY A 406 -55.78 3.44 3.18
N GLU A 407 -55.02 2.44 2.72
CA GLU A 407 -54.43 2.34 1.37
C GLU A 407 -53.47 3.48 0.97
N GLN A 408 -52.22 3.35 1.42
CA GLN A 408 -51.10 3.87 0.64
C GLN A 408 -51.07 3.14 -0.72
N LEU A 409 -51.58 3.78 -1.75
CA LEU A 409 -51.28 3.39 -3.14
C LEU A 409 -49.80 3.71 -3.40
N GLU A 410 -48.93 2.72 -3.17
CA GLU A 410 -47.53 2.76 -3.60
C GLU A 410 -47.46 2.94 -5.11
N PHE A 411 -47.12 4.15 -5.54
CA PHE A 411 -46.86 4.43 -6.94
C PHE A 411 -45.43 4.00 -7.29
N ILE A 412 -45.20 2.68 -7.32
CA ILE A 412 -43.95 2.10 -7.84
C ILE A 412 -43.80 2.57 -9.29
N PRO A 413 -42.73 3.32 -9.65
CA PRO A 413 -42.52 3.72 -11.02
C PRO A 413 -42.12 2.50 -11.86
N LYS A 414 -43.12 1.86 -12.47
CA LYS A 414 -42.96 0.59 -13.21
C LYS A 414 -42.13 0.68 -14.49
N TYR A 415 -41.69 1.89 -14.85
CA TYR A 415 -40.96 2.19 -16.07
C TYR A 415 -39.80 3.14 -15.77
N TYR A 416 -38.58 2.60 -15.74
CA TYR A 416 -37.36 3.38 -15.90
C TYR A 416 -36.91 3.26 -17.35
N ASP A 417 -37.10 4.32 -18.12
CA ASP A 417 -36.69 4.37 -19.51
C ASP A 417 -35.20 4.73 -19.58
N ARG A 418 -34.41 3.84 -20.20
CA ARG A 418 -32.97 4.06 -20.31
C ARG A 418 -32.66 5.33 -21.13
N PRO A 419 -31.68 6.15 -20.73
CA PRO A 419 -31.23 7.31 -21.49
C PRO A 419 -30.92 6.98 -22.96
N SER A 420 -31.31 7.88 -23.87
CA SER A 420 -30.99 7.80 -25.29
C SER A 420 -29.50 8.03 -25.55
N ASP A 421 -28.92 7.37 -26.55
CA ASP A 421 -27.51 7.54 -26.93
C ASP A 421 -27.21 8.98 -27.41
N THR A 422 -28.22 9.66 -27.93
CA THR A 422 -28.19 11.08 -28.36
C THR A 422 -27.91 12.08 -27.24
N LEU A 423 -28.03 11.70 -25.96
CA LEU A 423 -27.68 12.56 -24.82
C LEU A 423 -26.17 12.63 -24.56
N LEU A 424 -25.38 11.74 -25.20
CA LEU A 424 -23.92 11.72 -25.14
C LEU A 424 -23.29 12.24 -26.44
N SER A 425 -22.25 13.05 -26.26
CA SER A 425 -21.34 13.47 -27.32
C SER A 425 -20.74 12.27 -28.08
N ALA A 426 -20.72 12.37 -29.41
CA ALA A 426 -20.14 11.39 -30.33
C ALA A 426 -18.77 11.86 -30.85
N PRO A 427 -17.89 10.94 -31.29
CA PRO A 427 -16.67 11.33 -31.99
C PRO A 427 -16.99 12.06 -33.30
N PRO A 428 -16.24 13.13 -33.66
CA PRO A 428 -16.44 13.83 -34.92
C PRO A 428 -16.08 12.94 -36.12
N GLU A 429 -16.86 13.05 -37.20
CA GLU A 429 -16.67 12.29 -38.44
C GLU A 429 -15.32 12.62 -39.11
N GLY A 430 -14.67 11.61 -39.70
CA GLY A 430 -13.40 11.79 -40.43
C GLY A 430 -12.15 12.06 -39.57
N SER A 431 -12.23 11.85 -38.25
CA SER A 431 -11.21 12.31 -37.28
C SER A 431 -9.90 11.51 -37.22
N ARG A 432 -9.77 10.39 -37.93
CA ARG A 432 -8.56 9.55 -37.92
C ARG A 432 -7.71 9.76 -39.17
N PRO A 433 -6.61 10.54 -39.10
CA PRO A 433 -5.63 10.59 -40.18
C PRO A 433 -4.91 9.23 -40.31
N ASP A 434 -4.43 8.92 -41.51
CA ASP A 434 -3.50 7.81 -41.71
C ASP A 434 -2.12 8.20 -41.16
N THR A 435 -1.65 7.48 -40.14
CA THR A 435 -0.37 7.73 -39.46
C THR A 435 0.73 6.77 -39.92
N THR A 436 0.46 5.88 -40.89
CA THR A 436 1.35 4.77 -41.25
C THR A 436 2.75 5.24 -41.65
N GLU A 437 2.86 6.35 -42.38
CA GLU A 437 4.16 6.94 -42.77
C GLU A 437 4.90 7.55 -41.55
N GLU A 438 4.19 8.33 -40.72
CA GLU A 438 4.76 8.95 -39.51
C GLU A 438 5.27 7.89 -38.50
N ASP A 439 4.48 6.84 -38.28
CA ASP A 439 4.84 5.72 -37.42
C ASP A 439 6.03 4.92 -37.98
N THR A 440 6.13 4.75 -39.30
CA THR A 440 7.28 4.08 -39.94
C THR A 440 8.57 4.89 -39.74
N ILE A 441 8.52 6.21 -39.94
CA ILE A 441 9.67 7.10 -39.70
C ILE A 441 10.09 7.06 -38.22
N ARG A 442 9.12 7.05 -37.28
CA ARG A 442 9.38 6.88 -35.84
C ARG A 442 10.02 5.52 -35.52
N ALA A 443 9.58 4.44 -36.17
CA ALA A 443 10.13 3.10 -36.02
C ALA A 443 11.60 3.01 -36.48
N GLU A 444 11.94 3.58 -37.65
CA GLU A 444 13.33 3.67 -38.12
C GLU A 444 14.20 4.47 -37.14
N LYS A 445 13.68 5.60 -36.65
CA LYS A 445 14.38 6.45 -35.68
C LYS A 445 14.65 5.70 -34.36
N LEU A 446 13.66 4.95 -33.85
CA LEU A 446 13.79 4.10 -32.66
C LEU A 446 14.94 3.09 -32.83
N ILE A 447 14.99 2.36 -33.94
CA ILE A 447 16.06 1.36 -34.19
C ILE A 447 17.42 2.03 -34.32
N LYS A 448 17.53 3.12 -35.08
CA LYS A 448 18.79 3.88 -35.21
C LYS A 448 19.29 4.42 -33.86
N THR A 449 18.38 4.79 -32.96
CA THR A 449 18.74 5.21 -31.60
C THR A 449 19.23 4.03 -30.76
N LEU A 450 18.53 2.90 -30.79
CA LEU A 450 18.96 1.70 -30.05
C LEU A 450 20.33 1.18 -30.52
N ASP A 451 20.58 1.21 -31.83
CA ASP A 451 21.85 0.83 -32.43
C ASP A 451 23.02 1.73 -31.96
N SER A 452 22.80 3.04 -31.85
CA SER A 452 23.82 3.98 -31.34
C SER A 452 24.21 3.73 -29.87
N PHE A 453 23.34 3.09 -29.08
CA PHE A 453 23.63 2.59 -27.73
C PHE A 453 24.17 1.15 -27.69
N ASN A 454 24.51 0.57 -28.85
CA ASN A 454 24.95 -0.82 -29.01
C ASN A 454 23.91 -1.81 -28.46
N ILE A 455 22.66 -1.61 -28.86
CA ILE A 455 21.50 -2.47 -28.57
C ILE A 455 20.85 -2.85 -29.91
N PRO A 456 21.37 -3.85 -30.65
CA PRO A 456 20.77 -4.27 -31.91
C PRO A 456 19.35 -4.78 -31.66
N ALA A 457 18.40 -4.27 -32.44
CA ALA A 457 16.98 -4.59 -32.35
C ALA A 457 16.29 -4.47 -33.72
N SER A 458 15.13 -5.09 -33.87
CA SER A 458 14.27 -4.96 -35.05
C SER A 458 12.82 -4.72 -34.63
N VAL A 459 12.10 -3.85 -35.35
CA VAL A 459 10.65 -3.70 -35.19
C VAL A 459 9.96 -4.86 -35.90
N GLN A 460 9.02 -5.51 -35.21
CA GLN A 460 8.28 -6.67 -35.68
C GLN A 460 6.80 -6.32 -35.92
N GLN A 461 6.26 -5.39 -35.14
CA GLN A 461 4.89 -4.90 -35.28
C GLN A 461 4.81 -3.45 -34.78
N ILE A 462 3.96 -2.66 -35.44
CA ILE A 462 3.56 -1.32 -35.01
C ILE A 462 2.06 -1.38 -34.73
N VAL A 463 1.63 -0.81 -33.61
CA VAL A 463 0.21 -0.65 -33.27
C VAL A 463 -0.04 0.80 -32.88
N HIS A 464 -0.76 1.53 -33.73
CA HIS A 464 -1.22 2.88 -33.42
C HIS A 464 -2.48 2.81 -32.56
N GLY A 465 -2.38 3.20 -31.29
CA GLY A 465 -3.49 3.27 -30.35
C GLY A 465 -4.05 4.69 -30.22
N PRO A 466 -5.08 4.91 -29.39
CA PRO A 466 -5.71 6.21 -29.24
C PRO A 466 -4.75 7.31 -28.74
N ALA A 467 -3.90 7.00 -27.76
CA ALA A 467 -3.01 7.99 -27.12
C ALA A 467 -1.51 7.71 -27.33
N ILE A 468 -1.16 6.47 -27.71
CA ILE A 468 0.22 6.01 -27.90
C ILE A 468 0.36 5.09 -29.12
N THR A 469 1.53 5.11 -29.77
CA THR A 469 1.97 4.06 -30.68
C THR A 469 2.84 3.07 -29.90
N ARG A 470 2.56 1.77 -30.05
CA ARG A 470 3.40 0.70 -29.52
C ARG A 470 4.24 0.09 -30.64
N PHE A 471 5.56 0.22 -30.53
CA PHE A 471 6.55 -0.44 -31.37
C PHE A 471 6.99 -1.74 -30.70
N ALA A 472 6.53 -2.88 -31.20
CA ALA A 472 6.94 -4.19 -30.69
C ALA A 472 8.28 -4.58 -31.33
N ILE A 473 9.34 -4.62 -30.53
CA ILE A 473 10.71 -4.92 -30.95
C ILE A 473 11.18 -6.29 -30.50
N ARG A 474 12.06 -6.90 -31.30
CA ARG A 474 12.87 -8.07 -30.94
C ARG A 474 14.32 -7.63 -30.80
N LEU A 475 14.95 -7.95 -29.66
CA LEU A 475 16.38 -7.71 -29.45
C LEU A 475 17.23 -8.75 -30.19
N GLY A 476 18.45 -8.37 -30.56
CA GLY A 476 19.47 -9.29 -31.05
C GLY A 476 19.92 -10.30 -29.98
N GLU A 477 20.55 -11.38 -30.43
CA GLU A 477 21.02 -12.45 -29.54
C GLU A 477 22.07 -11.94 -28.54
N GLY A 478 22.02 -12.46 -27.30
CA GLY A 478 22.92 -12.05 -26.22
C GLY A 478 22.67 -10.66 -25.62
N VAL A 479 21.75 -9.85 -26.17
CA VAL A 479 21.46 -8.50 -25.66
C VAL A 479 20.70 -8.56 -24.34
N ASN A 480 21.27 -8.01 -23.27
CA ASN A 480 20.61 -7.96 -21.97
C ASN A 480 19.46 -6.93 -21.97
N VAL A 481 18.24 -7.42 -21.73
CA VAL A 481 16.98 -6.66 -21.63
C VAL A 481 17.07 -5.44 -20.69
N ASN A 482 17.87 -5.49 -19.63
CA ASN A 482 18.05 -4.35 -18.73
C ASN A 482 18.71 -3.14 -19.39
N ARG A 483 19.43 -3.29 -20.51
CA ARG A 483 19.97 -2.14 -21.26
C ARG A 483 18.86 -1.22 -21.77
N ILE A 484 17.74 -1.77 -22.25
CA ILE A 484 16.58 -0.98 -22.71
C ILE A 484 16.11 -0.02 -21.61
N ARG A 485 15.97 -0.52 -20.38
CA ARG A 485 15.49 0.28 -19.23
C ARG A 485 16.34 1.53 -18.96
N ASN A 486 17.64 1.48 -19.24
CA ASN A 486 18.58 2.59 -19.04
C ASN A 486 18.56 3.61 -20.20
N VAL A 487 17.98 3.26 -21.35
CA VAL A 487 17.99 4.09 -22.57
C VAL A 487 16.63 4.75 -22.84
N LEU A 488 15.56 4.38 -22.11
CA LEU A 488 14.21 4.93 -22.30
C LEU A 488 14.13 6.46 -22.25
N ASP A 489 14.91 7.10 -21.39
CA ASP A 489 14.90 8.56 -21.26
C ASP A 489 15.61 9.22 -22.48
N ASN A 490 16.65 8.57 -23.02
CA ASN A 490 17.28 8.98 -24.29
C ASN A 490 16.36 8.72 -25.51
N LEU A 491 15.63 7.60 -25.53
CA LEU A 491 14.59 7.34 -26.54
C LEU A 491 13.50 8.41 -26.51
N SER A 492 13.14 8.89 -25.31
CA SER A 492 12.14 9.95 -25.17
C SER A 492 12.60 11.26 -25.82
N LEU A 493 13.87 11.62 -25.63
CA LEU A 493 14.48 12.80 -26.25
C LEU A 493 14.61 12.63 -27.77
N GLU A 494 15.17 11.52 -28.25
CA GLU A 494 15.45 11.32 -29.67
C GLU A 494 14.15 11.14 -30.48
N LEU A 495 13.13 10.49 -29.94
CA LEU A 495 11.82 10.37 -30.58
C LEU A 495 10.96 11.65 -30.48
N LEU A 496 11.48 12.73 -29.87
CA LEU A 496 10.75 13.98 -29.60
C LEU A 496 9.43 13.75 -28.86
N ALA A 497 9.41 12.74 -27.97
CA ALA A 497 8.20 12.30 -27.31
C ALA A 497 7.70 13.36 -26.32
N LYS A 498 6.40 13.68 -26.39
CA LYS A 498 5.74 14.66 -25.50
C LYS A 498 5.70 14.23 -24.02
N ALA A 499 6.02 12.97 -23.73
CA ALA A 499 6.04 12.38 -22.40
C ALA A 499 7.07 11.23 -22.35
N PRO A 500 7.49 10.78 -21.14
CA PRO A 500 8.46 9.69 -21.00
C PRO A 500 8.00 8.38 -21.66
N VAL A 501 8.85 7.83 -22.52
CA VAL A 501 8.61 6.54 -23.18
C VAL A 501 8.50 5.41 -22.15
N ARG A 502 7.51 4.53 -22.32
CA ARG A 502 7.30 3.35 -21.48
C ARG A 502 7.78 2.10 -22.23
N ALA A 503 8.29 1.10 -21.51
CA ALA A 503 8.58 -0.21 -22.05
C ALA A 503 7.76 -1.29 -21.35
N GLU A 504 6.99 -2.05 -22.12
CA GLU A 504 6.33 -3.28 -21.69
C GLU A 504 7.27 -4.47 -21.99
N ILE A 505 7.71 -5.16 -20.94
CA ILE A 505 8.77 -6.18 -21.00
C ILE A 505 8.36 -7.40 -20.17
N PRO A 506 8.04 -8.54 -20.79
CA PRO A 506 7.67 -8.71 -22.22
C PRO A 506 6.25 -8.19 -22.49
N ILE A 507 5.87 -8.05 -23.77
CA ILE A 507 4.46 -7.97 -24.16
C ILE A 507 3.79 -9.31 -23.83
N PRO A 508 2.70 -9.35 -23.03
CA PRO A 508 2.05 -10.60 -22.61
C PRO A 508 1.75 -11.54 -23.77
N GLY A 509 2.09 -12.83 -23.61
CA GLY A 509 1.90 -13.87 -24.63
C GLY A 509 2.90 -13.86 -25.79
N THR A 510 3.89 -12.96 -25.82
CA THR A 510 4.88 -12.88 -26.90
C THR A 510 6.32 -12.72 -26.37
N PRO A 511 7.36 -13.04 -27.14
CA PRO A 511 8.75 -12.78 -26.80
C PRO A 511 9.21 -11.35 -27.13
N LEU A 512 8.27 -10.43 -27.44
CA LEU A 512 8.58 -9.07 -27.90
C LEU A 512 8.61 -8.07 -26.74
N ILE A 513 9.32 -6.96 -26.93
CA ILE A 513 9.33 -5.79 -26.04
C ILE A 513 8.50 -4.69 -26.68
N GLY A 514 7.52 -4.13 -25.96
CA GLY A 514 6.70 -3.03 -26.44
C GLY A 514 7.28 -1.69 -26.02
N ILE A 515 7.81 -0.91 -26.96
CA ILE A 515 8.18 0.49 -26.72
C ILE A 515 6.97 1.36 -27.02
N GLU A 516 6.44 2.03 -25.99
CA GLU A 516 5.24 2.85 -26.04
C GLU A 516 5.61 4.33 -26.07
N VAL A 517 5.23 5.01 -27.15
CA VAL A 517 5.57 6.41 -27.44
C VAL A 517 4.28 7.20 -27.59
N ALA A 518 4.23 8.42 -27.05
CA ALA A 518 3.06 9.29 -27.17
C ALA A 518 2.78 9.69 -28.63
N ASN A 519 1.50 9.70 -29.00
CA ASN A 519 1.06 10.25 -30.28
C ASN A 519 1.21 11.77 -30.29
N ASP A 520 1.39 12.37 -31.47
CA ASP A 520 1.36 13.84 -31.57
C ASP A 520 -0.04 14.41 -31.40
N LYS A 521 -1.07 13.65 -31.77
CA LYS A 521 -2.48 13.93 -31.49
C LYS A 521 -3.07 12.69 -30.82
N SER A 522 -3.63 12.84 -29.64
CA SER A 522 -4.33 11.75 -28.94
C SER A 522 -5.82 11.78 -29.31
N ASP A 523 -6.36 10.65 -29.74
CA ASP A 523 -7.80 10.44 -29.94
C ASP A 523 -8.54 10.55 -28.59
N ILE A 524 -9.62 11.32 -28.57
CA ILE A 524 -10.56 11.34 -27.45
C ILE A 524 -11.44 10.07 -27.55
N VAL A 525 -11.42 9.25 -26.50
CA VAL A 525 -12.26 8.05 -26.39
C VAL A 525 -13.61 8.44 -25.79
N TYR A 526 -14.64 8.66 -26.61
CA TYR A 526 -15.94 9.15 -26.13
C TYR A 526 -16.73 8.05 -25.42
N LEU A 527 -17.34 8.34 -24.26
CA LEU A 527 -18.13 7.34 -23.50
C LEU A 527 -19.17 6.60 -24.37
N ARG A 528 -19.86 7.34 -25.26
CA ARG A 528 -20.86 6.78 -26.19
C ARG A 528 -20.31 5.61 -27.01
N GLU A 529 -19.08 5.72 -27.52
CA GLU A 529 -18.52 4.69 -28.41
C GLU A 529 -18.21 3.37 -27.68
N VAL A 530 -17.92 3.44 -26.37
CA VAL A 530 -17.67 2.26 -25.53
C VAL A 530 -18.99 1.68 -25.01
N LEU A 531 -19.93 2.54 -24.59
CA LEU A 531 -21.26 2.13 -24.11
C LEU A 531 -22.09 1.42 -25.17
N PHE A 532 -22.04 1.88 -26.42
CA PHE A 532 -22.77 1.28 -27.54
C PHE A 532 -21.90 0.33 -28.38
N SER A 533 -20.74 -0.08 -27.85
CA SER A 533 -19.89 -1.11 -28.49
C SER A 533 -20.54 -2.49 -28.42
N LYS A 534 -20.27 -3.36 -29.41
CA LYS A 534 -20.75 -4.75 -29.45
C LYS A 534 -20.43 -5.52 -28.15
N LYS A 535 -19.27 -5.25 -27.54
CA LYS A 535 -18.83 -5.86 -26.29
C LYS A 535 -19.69 -5.45 -25.09
N MET A 536 -20.08 -4.18 -25.02
CA MET A 536 -20.96 -3.67 -23.96
C MET A 536 -22.41 -4.13 -24.14
N LEU A 537 -22.91 -4.11 -25.38
CA LEU A 537 -24.27 -4.58 -25.71
C LEU A 537 -24.42 -6.10 -25.52
N GLY A 538 -23.36 -6.86 -25.72
CA GLY A 538 -23.33 -8.31 -25.45
C GLY A 538 -23.25 -8.69 -23.97
N SER A 539 -22.96 -7.75 -23.05
CA SER A 539 -23.02 -8.06 -21.62
C SER A 539 -24.45 -7.97 -21.09
N ALA A 540 -24.95 -9.09 -20.58
CA ALA A 540 -26.26 -9.17 -19.92
C ALA A 540 -26.30 -8.50 -18.53
N SER A 541 -25.14 -8.25 -17.91
CA SER A 541 -25.11 -7.76 -16.53
C SER A 541 -25.40 -6.25 -16.45
N PRO A 542 -26.34 -5.81 -15.60
CA PRO A 542 -26.65 -4.38 -15.44
C PRO A 542 -25.49 -3.61 -14.79
N THR A 543 -24.52 -4.30 -14.20
CA THR A 543 -23.40 -3.72 -13.44
C THR A 543 -22.07 -3.66 -14.22
N THR A 544 -22.11 -4.02 -15.51
CA THR A 544 -21.00 -3.76 -16.44
C THR A 544 -20.90 -2.27 -16.77
N VAL A 545 -19.73 -1.67 -16.60
CA VAL A 545 -19.46 -0.24 -16.86
C VAL A 545 -18.36 -0.05 -17.91
N ALA A 546 -18.41 1.08 -18.61
CA ALA A 546 -17.40 1.45 -19.61
C ALA A 546 -16.19 2.09 -18.92
N LEU A 547 -14.99 1.56 -19.22
CA LEU A 547 -13.74 2.13 -18.73
C LEU A 547 -13.02 2.94 -19.81
N GLY A 548 -12.96 2.45 -21.05
CA GLY A 548 -12.21 3.12 -22.12
C GLY A 548 -11.90 2.20 -23.30
N LYS A 549 -10.77 2.45 -23.96
CA LYS A 549 -10.18 1.58 -25.00
C LYS A 549 -8.74 1.22 -24.65
N ASP A 550 -8.30 0.03 -25.01
CA ASP A 550 -6.89 -0.35 -24.90
C ASP A 550 -6.02 0.28 -26.00
N ILE A 551 -4.73 -0.06 -25.96
CA ILE A 551 -3.71 0.39 -26.93
C ILE A 551 -3.94 -0.08 -28.37
N THR A 552 -4.86 -1.04 -28.59
CA THR A 552 -5.29 -1.49 -29.93
C THR A 552 -6.60 -0.82 -30.38
N GLY A 553 -7.18 0.04 -29.53
CA GLY A 553 -8.48 0.67 -29.76
C GLY A 553 -9.69 -0.21 -29.40
N ASN A 554 -9.48 -1.40 -28.84
CA ASN A 554 -10.56 -2.30 -28.46
C ASN A 554 -11.26 -1.81 -27.17
N PRO A 555 -12.60 -1.89 -27.07
CA PRO A 555 -13.34 -1.41 -25.90
C PRO A 555 -13.01 -2.23 -24.64
N ILE A 556 -12.75 -1.53 -23.55
CA ILE A 556 -12.53 -2.09 -22.21
C ILE A 556 -13.73 -1.77 -21.33
N THR A 557 -14.36 -2.85 -20.88
CA THR A 557 -15.54 -2.87 -20.02
C THR A 557 -15.20 -3.66 -18.76
N CYS A 558 -15.85 -3.34 -17.65
CA CYS A 558 -15.59 -3.93 -16.33
C CYS A 558 -16.92 -4.26 -15.66
N ASP A 559 -17.09 -5.46 -15.11
CA ASP A 559 -18.23 -5.72 -14.22
C ASP A 559 -17.84 -5.47 -12.76
N LEU A 560 -18.58 -4.57 -12.11
CA LEU A 560 -18.36 -4.16 -10.73
C LEU A 560 -18.59 -5.30 -9.71
N PHE A 561 -19.28 -6.39 -10.05
CA PHE A 561 -19.55 -7.50 -9.13
C PHE A 561 -18.72 -8.77 -9.40
N ASP A 562 -18.15 -8.91 -10.61
CA ASP A 562 -17.00 -9.80 -10.81
C ASP A 562 -15.79 -9.32 -10.01
N MET A 563 -15.64 -8.00 -9.90
CA MET A 563 -14.57 -7.30 -9.19
C MET A 563 -15.16 -6.40 -8.08
N PRO A 564 -15.69 -7.00 -6.99
CA PRO A 564 -16.59 -6.34 -6.04
C PRO A 564 -16.07 -5.06 -5.39
N HIS A 565 -14.76 -4.82 -5.38
CA HIS A 565 -14.19 -3.58 -4.86
C HIS A 565 -13.11 -3.08 -5.82
N LEU A 566 -13.06 -1.76 -6.01
CA LEU A 566 -12.20 -1.08 -6.97
C LEU A 566 -11.49 0.09 -6.30
N LEU A 567 -10.16 0.15 -6.42
CA LEU A 567 -9.37 1.30 -5.99
C LEU A 567 -8.97 2.14 -7.20
N ILE A 568 -9.30 3.43 -7.20
CA ILE A 568 -8.97 4.39 -8.26
C ILE A 568 -8.04 5.46 -7.69
N ALA A 569 -6.87 5.68 -8.27
CA ALA A 569 -5.95 6.70 -7.78
C ALA A 569 -5.17 7.40 -8.89
N GLY A 570 -4.82 8.67 -8.68
CA GLY A 570 -4.09 9.49 -9.63
C GLY A 570 -3.99 10.94 -9.19
N ALA A 571 -3.06 11.71 -9.77
CA ALA A 571 -2.91 13.13 -9.48
C ALA A 571 -4.13 13.95 -9.95
N THR A 572 -4.31 15.16 -9.43
CA THR A 572 -5.32 16.11 -9.91
C THR A 572 -5.15 16.35 -11.42
N GLY A 573 -6.26 16.37 -12.18
CA GLY A 573 -6.23 16.53 -13.64
C GLY A 573 -5.86 15.28 -14.45
N SER A 574 -5.51 14.16 -13.81
CA SER A 574 -5.07 12.93 -14.52
C SER A 574 -6.18 12.17 -15.24
N GLY A 575 -7.45 12.41 -14.92
CA GLY A 575 -8.63 11.73 -15.50
C GLY A 575 -9.55 11.02 -14.48
N LYS A 576 -9.15 10.93 -13.20
CA LYS A 576 -9.90 10.26 -12.12
C LYS A 576 -11.40 10.60 -12.09
N SER A 577 -11.74 11.88 -12.02
CA SER A 577 -13.13 12.33 -11.86
C SER A 577 -13.99 12.04 -13.10
N VAL A 578 -13.40 12.19 -14.30
CA VAL A 578 -14.06 11.84 -15.58
C VAL A 578 -14.34 10.34 -15.65
N CYS A 579 -13.43 9.50 -15.15
CA CYS A 579 -13.64 8.05 -15.05
C CYS A 579 -14.75 7.68 -14.06
N ILE A 580 -14.84 8.35 -12.91
CA ILE A 580 -15.94 8.15 -11.94
C ILE A 580 -17.28 8.55 -12.58
N ASN A 581 -17.33 9.70 -13.26
CA ASN A 581 -18.50 10.14 -14.03
C ASN A 581 -18.87 9.16 -15.16
N SER A 582 -17.89 8.56 -15.84
CA SER A 582 -18.08 7.49 -16.82
C SER A 582 -18.71 6.24 -16.20
N ILE A 583 -18.24 5.82 -15.02
CA ILE A 583 -18.77 4.67 -14.28
C ILE A 583 -20.22 4.92 -13.84
N ILE A 584 -20.51 6.06 -13.20
CA ILE A 584 -21.88 6.40 -12.75
C ILE A 584 -22.82 6.54 -13.95
N THR A 585 -22.40 7.24 -15.01
CA THR A 585 -23.20 7.36 -16.23
C THR A 585 -23.45 5.99 -16.87
N SER A 586 -22.45 5.10 -16.92
CA SER A 586 -22.63 3.72 -17.40
C SER A 586 -23.70 2.96 -16.62
N ILE A 587 -23.76 3.13 -15.29
CA ILE A 587 -24.80 2.56 -14.43
C ILE A 587 -26.17 3.10 -14.81
N LEU A 588 -26.33 4.43 -14.96
CA LEU A 588 -27.60 5.06 -15.34
C LEU A 588 -28.10 4.59 -16.72
N TYR A 589 -27.21 4.31 -17.66
CA TYR A 589 -27.57 3.76 -18.98
C TYR A 589 -28.02 2.29 -18.93
N ARG A 590 -27.69 1.53 -17.89
CA ARG A 590 -27.82 0.05 -17.88
C ARG A 590 -28.73 -0.49 -16.80
N ALA A 591 -28.56 -0.07 -15.55
CA ALA A 591 -29.31 -0.58 -14.41
C ALA A 591 -30.54 0.29 -14.11
N ARG A 592 -31.68 -0.35 -13.83
CA ARG A 592 -32.84 0.35 -13.25
C ARG A 592 -32.61 0.64 -11.75
N PRO A 593 -33.31 1.61 -11.13
CA PRO A 593 -33.21 1.90 -9.70
C PRO A 593 -33.57 0.73 -8.77
N ASP A 594 -34.38 -0.24 -9.23
CA ASP A 594 -34.70 -1.48 -8.52
C ASP A 594 -33.61 -2.56 -8.64
N GLU A 595 -32.74 -2.47 -9.64
CA GLU A 595 -31.63 -3.40 -9.85
C GLU A 595 -30.38 -2.94 -9.10
N LEU A 596 -30.12 -1.63 -9.10
CA LEU A 596 -28.93 -1.05 -8.50
C LEU A 596 -29.22 0.30 -7.84
N LYS A 597 -28.70 0.44 -6.62
CA LYS A 597 -28.74 1.63 -5.79
C LYS A 597 -27.32 2.17 -5.51
N LEU A 598 -27.22 3.47 -5.28
CA LEU A 598 -25.98 4.23 -5.17
C LEU A 598 -25.87 4.97 -3.83
N ILE A 599 -24.66 4.97 -3.27
CA ILE A 599 -24.25 5.90 -2.21
C ILE A 599 -23.04 6.67 -2.73
N LEU A 600 -23.12 7.99 -2.79
CA LEU A 600 -22.08 8.87 -3.32
C LEU A 600 -21.52 9.76 -2.21
N VAL A 601 -20.20 9.77 -2.04
CA VAL A 601 -19.49 10.60 -1.05
C VAL A 601 -18.51 11.54 -1.78
N ASP A 602 -18.76 12.84 -1.66
CA ASP A 602 -18.00 13.95 -2.26
C ASP A 602 -17.70 15.00 -1.18
N PRO A 603 -16.61 14.84 -0.41
CA PRO A 603 -16.27 15.75 0.67
C PRO A 603 -15.79 17.13 0.17
N LYS A 604 -15.69 17.32 -1.15
CA LYS A 604 -15.19 18.55 -1.78
C LYS A 604 -16.29 19.39 -2.44
N PHE A 605 -17.53 18.87 -2.53
CA PHE A 605 -18.69 19.54 -3.13
C PHE A 605 -18.53 19.91 -4.62
N VAL A 606 -17.71 19.16 -5.38
CA VAL A 606 -17.42 19.49 -6.79
C VAL A 606 -17.98 18.44 -7.75
N GLU A 607 -17.57 17.19 -7.60
CA GLU A 607 -17.59 16.21 -8.70
C GLU A 607 -18.92 15.46 -8.81
N LEU A 608 -19.59 15.17 -7.68
CA LEU A 608 -20.75 14.27 -7.65
C LEU A 608 -22.09 15.00 -7.43
N GLN A 609 -22.05 16.30 -7.17
CA GLN A 609 -23.26 17.13 -6.96
C GLN A 609 -24.31 17.04 -8.08
N PRO A 610 -23.96 16.90 -9.38
CA PRO A 610 -24.94 16.74 -10.46
C PRO A 610 -25.85 15.51 -10.31
N TYR A 611 -25.44 14.47 -9.58
CA TYR A 611 -26.25 13.26 -9.37
C TYR A 611 -27.30 13.39 -8.26
N ASN A 612 -27.29 14.48 -7.48
CA ASN A 612 -28.34 14.73 -6.48
C ASN A 612 -29.73 14.67 -7.14
N ALA A 613 -30.66 14.00 -6.45
CA ALA A 613 -32.00 13.66 -6.92
C ALA A 613 -32.09 12.63 -8.08
N CYS A 614 -31.05 11.86 -8.38
CA CYS A 614 -31.24 10.64 -9.19
C CYS A 614 -31.94 9.52 -8.38
N PRO A 615 -32.89 8.76 -8.95
CA PRO A 615 -33.69 7.74 -8.25
C PRO A 615 -32.87 6.52 -7.79
N HIS A 616 -31.66 6.34 -8.32
CA HIS A 616 -30.71 5.33 -7.86
C HIS A 616 -30.09 5.66 -6.50
N LEU A 617 -30.10 6.92 -6.04
CA LEU A 617 -29.49 7.29 -4.76
C LEU A 617 -30.27 6.74 -3.55
N LEU A 618 -29.57 6.16 -2.57
CA LEU A 618 -30.15 5.82 -1.25
C LEU A 618 -30.18 7.01 -0.30
N HIS A 619 -29.30 7.98 -0.49
CA HIS A 619 -29.15 9.19 0.32
C HIS A 619 -28.72 10.34 -0.62
N PRO A 620 -29.01 11.62 -0.32
CA PRO A 620 -28.36 12.75 -0.98
C PRO A 620 -26.83 12.58 -1.03
N VAL A 621 -26.15 13.23 -1.98
CA VAL A 621 -24.68 13.15 -2.07
C VAL A 621 -24.08 13.58 -0.73
N ILE A 622 -23.34 12.69 -0.10
CA ILE A 622 -22.79 12.87 1.23
C ILE A 622 -21.54 13.74 1.13
N THR A 623 -21.51 14.81 1.92
CA THR A 623 -20.41 15.78 1.90
C THR A 623 -19.70 15.92 3.25
N ASP A 624 -20.34 15.51 4.34
CA ASP A 624 -19.74 15.47 5.67
C ASP A 624 -19.00 14.15 5.92
N VAL A 625 -17.87 14.21 6.63
CA VAL A 625 -17.02 13.06 6.92
C VAL A 625 -17.68 12.11 7.92
N ALA A 626 -18.40 12.62 8.92
CA ALA A 626 -19.10 11.80 9.91
C ALA A 626 -20.34 11.14 9.30
N ASP A 627 -21.03 11.79 8.36
CA ASP A 627 -22.12 11.17 7.58
C ASP A 627 -21.60 10.02 6.71
N ALA A 628 -20.41 10.17 6.13
CA ALA A 628 -19.77 9.12 5.33
C ALA A 628 -19.32 7.94 6.20
N GLU A 629 -18.78 8.22 7.41
CA GLU A 629 -18.47 7.20 8.41
C GLU A 629 -19.72 6.43 8.87
N ALA A 630 -20.80 7.14 9.21
CA ALA A 630 -22.09 6.55 9.59
C ALA A 630 -22.73 5.75 8.45
N SER A 631 -22.52 6.16 7.19
CA SER A 631 -22.97 5.40 6.02
C SER A 631 -22.19 4.09 5.85
N LEU A 632 -20.90 4.07 6.20
CA LEU A 632 -20.08 2.85 6.22
C LEU A 632 -20.42 1.93 7.40
N GLU A 633 -20.81 2.49 8.56
CA GLU A 633 -21.42 1.76 9.69
C GLU A 633 -22.71 1.05 9.22
N TRP A 634 -23.68 1.81 8.68
CA TRP A 634 -24.95 1.27 8.15
C TRP A 634 -24.76 0.22 7.05
N LEU A 635 -23.79 0.42 6.14
CA LEU A 635 -23.46 -0.57 5.10
C LEU A 635 -22.96 -1.90 5.65
N CYS A 636 -22.35 -1.92 6.83
CA CYS A 636 -21.97 -3.16 7.49
C CYS A 636 -23.19 -3.90 8.07
N ASP A 637 -24.18 -3.16 8.56
CA ASP A 637 -25.41 -3.73 9.13
C ASP A 637 -26.35 -4.24 8.02
N GLU A 638 -26.55 -3.47 6.96
CA GLU A 638 -27.25 -3.90 5.73
C GLU A 638 -26.57 -5.13 5.08
N MET A 639 -25.23 -5.21 5.12
CA MET A 639 -24.51 -6.40 4.63
C MET A 639 -24.85 -7.65 5.45
N ASP A 640 -24.89 -7.55 6.78
CA ASP A 640 -25.15 -8.69 7.66
C ASP A 640 -26.64 -9.09 7.63
N ASP A 641 -27.58 -8.14 7.55
CA ASP A 641 -29.01 -8.42 7.34
C ASP A 641 -29.27 -9.12 6.00
N ARG A 642 -28.62 -8.68 4.91
CA ARG A 642 -28.64 -9.41 3.64
C ARG A 642 -28.14 -10.84 3.78
N TYR A 643 -27.12 -11.09 4.59
CA TYR A 643 -26.65 -12.45 4.87
C TYR A 643 -27.69 -13.28 5.62
N HIS A 644 -28.40 -12.71 6.60
CA HIS A 644 -29.50 -13.39 7.29
C HIS A 644 -30.65 -13.75 6.32
N ARG A 645 -31.14 -12.79 5.53
CA ARG A 645 -32.19 -13.02 4.50
C ARG A 645 -31.77 -14.07 3.45
N MET A 646 -30.48 -14.10 3.08
CA MET A 646 -29.92 -15.14 2.20
C MET A 646 -29.85 -16.52 2.87
N GLN A 647 -29.52 -16.57 4.16
CA GLN A 647 -29.46 -17.81 4.93
C GLN A 647 -30.84 -18.43 5.13
N GLU A 648 -31.87 -17.63 5.43
CA GLU A 648 -33.27 -18.07 5.57
C GLU A 648 -33.78 -18.79 4.31
N LEU A 649 -33.46 -18.26 3.13
CA LEU A 649 -33.82 -18.89 1.84
C LEU A 649 -32.79 -19.91 1.35
N GLY A 650 -31.73 -20.23 2.11
CA GLY A 650 -30.70 -21.19 1.72
C GLY A 650 -29.98 -20.85 0.41
N VAL A 651 -29.66 -19.57 0.18
CA VAL A 651 -28.94 -19.07 -1.01
C VAL A 651 -27.56 -18.53 -0.66
N ARG A 652 -26.62 -18.65 -1.60
CA ARG A 652 -25.21 -18.23 -1.40
C ARG A 652 -24.90 -16.78 -1.81
N ASN A 653 -25.80 -16.11 -2.54
CA ASN A 653 -25.61 -14.75 -3.03
C ASN A 653 -26.93 -14.05 -3.39
N ILE A 654 -26.88 -12.72 -3.51
CA ILE A 654 -28.01 -11.85 -3.84
C ILE A 654 -28.71 -12.24 -5.15
N SER A 655 -27.98 -12.70 -6.17
CA SER A 655 -28.56 -13.14 -7.44
C SER A 655 -29.38 -14.43 -7.27
N GLY A 656 -28.98 -15.30 -6.34
CA GLY A 656 -29.76 -16.47 -5.93
C GLY A 656 -31.01 -16.07 -5.14
N TYR A 657 -30.88 -15.10 -4.23
CA TYR A 657 -32.01 -14.53 -3.48
C TYR A 657 -33.07 -13.93 -4.41
N ASN A 658 -32.67 -13.00 -5.29
CA ASN A 658 -33.56 -12.31 -6.25
C ASN A 658 -34.19 -13.24 -7.30
N ARG A 659 -33.71 -14.48 -7.44
CA ARG A 659 -34.34 -15.55 -8.25
C ARG A 659 -35.33 -16.42 -7.47
N ARG A 660 -35.22 -16.50 -6.14
CA ARG A 660 -36.18 -17.24 -5.28
C ARG A 660 -37.32 -16.36 -4.75
N VAL A 661 -37.19 -15.05 -4.87
CA VAL A 661 -38.20 -14.08 -4.43
C VAL A 661 -39.01 -13.61 -5.64
N ASP A 662 -40.29 -13.95 -5.67
CA ASP A 662 -41.20 -13.56 -6.76
C ASP A 662 -41.66 -12.09 -6.64
N SER A 663 -41.94 -11.64 -5.42
CA SER A 663 -42.36 -10.25 -5.13
C SER A 663 -41.24 -9.27 -5.46
N PHE A 664 -41.47 -8.38 -6.42
CA PHE A 664 -40.51 -7.36 -6.86
C PHE A 664 -40.00 -6.50 -5.69
N ASP A 665 -40.91 -6.08 -4.82
CA ASP A 665 -40.64 -5.16 -3.69
C ASP A 665 -39.82 -5.80 -2.56
N LYS A 666 -39.64 -7.13 -2.61
CA LYS A 666 -38.77 -7.89 -1.71
C LYS A 666 -37.41 -8.21 -2.31
N LYS A 667 -37.17 -7.89 -3.59
CA LYS A 667 -35.85 -8.09 -4.22
C LYS A 667 -34.87 -7.05 -3.69
N MET A 668 -33.63 -7.49 -3.45
CA MET A 668 -32.59 -6.63 -2.93
C MET A 668 -31.78 -6.04 -4.09
N PRO A 669 -31.70 -4.72 -4.26
CA PRO A 669 -30.85 -4.11 -5.28
C PRO A 669 -29.38 -4.32 -4.94
N PHE A 670 -28.53 -4.40 -5.97
CA PHE A 670 -27.09 -4.21 -5.80
C PHE A 670 -26.82 -2.82 -5.25
N ILE A 671 -25.85 -2.65 -4.35
CA ILE A 671 -25.42 -1.34 -3.86
C ILE A 671 -24.01 -1.05 -4.37
N VAL A 672 -23.81 0.09 -5.01
CA VAL A 672 -22.46 0.59 -5.35
C VAL A 672 -22.20 1.86 -4.56
N VAL A 673 -21.11 1.85 -3.78
CA VAL A 673 -20.70 2.94 -2.90
C VAL A 673 -19.47 3.59 -3.51
N ILE A 674 -19.51 4.89 -3.78
CA ILE A 674 -18.44 5.62 -4.46
C ILE A 674 -17.96 6.76 -3.56
N ILE A 675 -16.68 6.73 -3.21
CA ILE A 675 -16.03 7.77 -2.38
C ILE A 675 -14.98 8.47 -3.24
N ASP A 676 -15.19 9.74 -3.59
CA ASP A 676 -14.30 10.46 -4.53
C ASP A 676 -12.88 10.70 -3.96
N GLU A 677 -12.81 11.00 -2.66
CA GLU A 677 -11.55 11.21 -1.94
C GLU A 677 -11.59 10.51 -0.57
N MET A 678 -11.24 9.23 -0.55
CA MET A 678 -11.14 8.48 0.71
C MET A 678 -10.06 9.02 1.65
N ALA A 679 -9.07 9.78 1.14
CA ALA A 679 -8.01 10.34 1.96
C ALA A 679 -8.54 11.31 3.02
N ASP A 680 -9.58 12.09 2.72
CA ASP A 680 -10.13 13.07 3.66
C ASP A 680 -10.91 12.36 4.79
N LEU A 681 -11.49 11.17 4.52
CA LEU A 681 -12.05 10.28 5.55
C LEU A 681 -10.94 9.67 6.42
N ILE A 682 -9.93 9.04 5.79
CA ILE A 682 -8.85 8.32 6.48
C ILE A 682 -7.97 9.25 7.32
N LEU A 683 -7.78 10.51 6.92
CA LEU A 683 -7.02 11.49 7.70
C LEU A 683 -7.79 12.06 8.89
N THR A 684 -9.11 11.86 8.95
CA THR A 684 -9.99 12.39 9.99
C THR A 684 -10.42 11.31 11.00
N SER A 685 -11.01 10.22 10.52
CA SER A 685 -11.56 9.09 11.33
C SER A 685 -10.88 7.76 10.98
N GLY A 686 -9.55 7.80 10.84
CA GLY A 686 -8.81 6.81 10.05
C GLY A 686 -8.88 5.35 10.47
N LYS A 687 -9.14 5.03 11.74
CA LYS A 687 -9.17 3.62 12.19
C LYS A 687 -10.54 3.01 11.96
N GLU A 688 -11.55 3.75 12.32
CA GLU A 688 -12.97 3.40 12.26
C GLU A 688 -13.36 3.19 10.79
N VAL A 689 -13.00 4.15 9.93
CA VAL A 689 -13.20 4.05 8.46
C VAL A 689 -12.40 2.90 7.85
N GLU A 690 -11.14 2.66 8.25
CA GLU A 690 -10.35 1.51 7.76
C GLU A 690 -10.96 0.17 8.20
N GLU A 691 -11.53 0.09 9.41
CA GLU A 691 -12.19 -1.11 9.92
C GLU A 691 -13.51 -1.42 9.18
N TYR A 692 -14.35 -0.42 8.92
CA TYR A 692 -15.55 -0.61 8.08
C TYR A 692 -15.18 -1.01 6.65
N ILE A 693 -14.23 -0.31 6.01
CA ILE A 693 -13.74 -0.66 4.67
C ILE A 693 -13.24 -2.11 4.65
N LYS A 694 -12.46 -2.54 5.66
CA LYS A 694 -11.98 -3.92 5.79
C LYS A 694 -13.13 -4.93 5.95
N ARG A 695 -14.13 -4.65 6.79
CA ARG A 695 -15.30 -5.54 7.03
C ARG A 695 -16.12 -5.71 5.75
N ILE A 696 -16.42 -4.61 5.07
CA ILE A 696 -17.12 -4.60 3.77
C ILE A 696 -16.30 -5.37 2.73
N THR A 697 -15.06 -4.95 2.47
CA THR A 697 -14.25 -5.50 1.36
C THR A 697 -13.90 -6.99 1.51
N ALA A 698 -13.92 -7.53 2.74
CA ALA A 698 -13.71 -8.96 3.00
C ALA A 698 -14.95 -9.84 2.74
N LYS A 699 -16.17 -9.30 2.79
CA LYS A 699 -17.42 -10.10 2.79
C LYS A 699 -18.46 -9.69 1.72
N ALA A 700 -18.60 -8.40 1.44
CA ALA A 700 -19.73 -7.79 0.76
C ALA A 700 -20.09 -8.33 -0.65
N ARG A 701 -19.18 -9.03 -1.34
CA ARG A 701 -19.40 -9.60 -2.68
C ARG A 701 -20.69 -10.42 -2.78
N ALA A 702 -20.95 -11.31 -1.83
CA ALA A 702 -22.13 -12.19 -1.89
C ALA A 702 -23.43 -11.44 -1.58
N ALA A 703 -23.36 -10.44 -0.69
CA ALA A 703 -24.46 -9.53 -0.34
C ALA A 703 -24.76 -8.49 -1.44
N GLY A 704 -24.01 -8.46 -2.55
CA GLY A 704 -24.25 -7.52 -3.64
C GLY A 704 -23.93 -6.07 -3.29
N ILE A 705 -22.94 -5.84 -2.43
CA ILE A 705 -22.42 -4.50 -2.12
C ILE A 705 -21.03 -4.36 -2.73
N CYS A 706 -20.82 -3.30 -3.51
CA CYS A 706 -19.58 -2.95 -4.18
C CYS A 706 -19.04 -1.61 -3.66
N LEU A 707 -17.72 -1.50 -3.53
CA LEU A 707 -17.05 -0.31 -2.99
C LEU A 707 -16.00 0.21 -3.98
N ILE A 708 -16.22 1.41 -4.49
CA ILE A 708 -15.30 2.14 -5.36
C ILE A 708 -14.65 3.26 -4.52
N LEU A 709 -13.39 3.04 -4.15
CA LEU A 709 -12.61 4.00 -3.38
C LEU A 709 -11.72 4.79 -4.33
N ALA A 710 -11.86 6.11 -4.35
CA ALA A 710 -11.01 6.98 -5.13
C ALA A 710 -10.14 7.89 -4.23
N THR A 711 -8.93 8.24 -4.70
CA THR A 711 -8.07 9.21 -4.01
C THR A 711 -7.13 9.97 -4.94
N GLN A 712 -6.87 11.24 -4.62
CA GLN A 712 -5.79 12.03 -5.25
C GLN A 712 -4.47 11.97 -4.47
N ARG A 713 -4.43 11.29 -3.32
CA ARG A 713 -3.28 11.18 -2.40
C ARG A 713 -2.83 9.72 -2.26
N PRO A 714 -2.19 9.12 -3.28
CA PRO A 714 -1.75 7.72 -3.31
C PRO A 714 -0.55 7.44 -2.38
N SER A 715 -0.70 7.72 -1.09
CA SER A 715 0.30 7.52 -0.04
C SER A 715 -0.01 6.27 0.78
N VAL A 716 1.03 5.65 1.35
CA VAL A 716 0.91 4.44 2.19
C VAL A 716 0.03 4.64 3.43
N ASN A 717 -0.17 5.89 3.87
CA ASN A 717 -1.04 6.25 4.99
C ASN A 717 -2.53 6.29 4.60
N VAL A 718 -2.85 6.41 3.31
CA VAL A 718 -4.23 6.41 2.76
C VAL A 718 -4.54 5.05 2.16
N ILE A 719 -3.64 4.54 1.32
CA ILE A 719 -3.73 3.22 0.68
C ILE A 719 -2.90 2.26 1.53
N THR A 720 -3.46 1.84 2.66
CA THR A 720 -2.79 0.93 3.60
C THR A 720 -2.66 -0.48 3.03
N GLY A 721 -1.81 -1.31 3.65
CA GLY A 721 -1.70 -2.73 3.30
C GLY A 721 -3.01 -3.51 3.50
N VAL A 722 -3.86 -3.10 4.46
CA VAL A 722 -5.16 -3.73 4.73
C VAL A 722 -6.15 -3.45 3.59
N ILE A 723 -6.20 -2.20 3.12
CA ILE A 723 -7.04 -1.80 1.97
C ILE A 723 -6.59 -2.57 0.72
N LYS A 724 -5.29 -2.62 0.44
CA LYS A 724 -4.76 -3.34 -0.74
C LYS A 724 -4.98 -4.85 -0.71
N ALA A 725 -4.92 -5.48 0.46
CA ALA A 725 -5.13 -6.92 0.60
C ALA A 725 -6.56 -7.35 0.24
N ASN A 726 -7.56 -6.49 0.44
CA ASN A 726 -8.97 -6.79 0.18
C ASN A 726 -9.49 -6.19 -1.14
N ILE A 727 -8.78 -5.21 -1.73
CA ILE A 727 -9.12 -4.59 -3.02
C ILE A 727 -8.07 -4.96 -4.08
N PRO A 728 -8.25 -6.09 -4.79
CA PRO A 728 -7.31 -6.55 -5.82
C PRO A 728 -7.48 -5.84 -7.17
N SER A 729 -8.68 -5.32 -7.48
CA SER A 729 -8.92 -4.59 -8.73
C SER A 729 -8.60 -3.11 -8.56
N ARG A 730 -7.76 -2.57 -9.45
CA ARG A 730 -7.19 -1.22 -9.29
C ARG A 730 -7.08 -0.49 -10.61
N ILE A 731 -7.24 0.83 -10.56
CA ILE A 731 -7.00 1.77 -11.65
C ILE A 731 -6.01 2.82 -11.15
N ALA A 732 -4.86 2.94 -11.81
CA ALA A 732 -3.93 4.02 -11.59
C ALA A 732 -3.91 4.94 -12.83
N PHE A 733 -4.36 6.18 -12.65
CA PHE A 733 -4.07 7.27 -13.58
C PHE A 733 -2.65 7.80 -13.34
N GLN A 734 -2.24 8.79 -14.13
CA GLN A 734 -0.94 9.45 -13.97
C GLN A 734 -0.69 9.92 -12.52
N VAL A 735 0.49 9.58 -12.00
CA VAL A 735 0.97 9.97 -10.67
C VAL A 735 2.34 10.65 -10.74
N SER A 736 2.70 11.40 -9.70
CA SER A 736 3.93 12.19 -9.67
C SER A 736 5.21 11.37 -9.47
N SER A 737 5.14 10.14 -8.95
CA SER A 737 6.34 9.34 -8.67
C SER A 737 6.16 7.83 -8.78
N GLN A 738 7.29 7.12 -8.93
CA GLN A 738 7.35 5.66 -8.85
C GLN A 738 6.90 5.10 -7.48
N VAL A 739 7.01 5.89 -6.41
CA VAL A 739 6.58 5.51 -5.06
C VAL A 739 5.04 5.49 -5.01
N ASP A 740 4.40 6.48 -5.62
CA ASP A 740 2.94 6.55 -5.75
C ASP A 740 2.42 5.41 -6.64
N SER A 741 3.09 5.13 -7.77
CA SER A 741 2.75 4.00 -8.66
C SER A 741 2.79 2.67 -7.89
N ARG A 742 3.87 2.40 -7.16
CA ARG A 742 4.00 1.19 -6.31
C ARG A 742 2.98 1.18 -5.17
N THR A 743 2.60 2.35 -4.65
CA THR A 743 1.59 2.42 -3.60
C THR A 743 0.24 1.94 -4.12
N ILE A 744 -0.13 2.25 -5.37
CA ILE A 744 -1.40 1.81 -5.99
C ILE A 744 -1.31 0.38 -6.56
N LEU A 745 -0.37 0.14 -7.49
CA LEU A 745 -0.34 -1.07 -8.33
C LEU A 745 0.57 -2.18 -7.80
N ASP A 746 1.33 -1.93 -6.72
CA ASP A 746 2.50 -2.74 -6.31
C ASP A 746 3.63 -2.79 -7.37
N SER A 747 3.47 -2.08 -8.50
CA SER A 747 4.44 -1.95 -9.60
C SER A 747 4.74 -0.49 -9.96
N ILE A 748 5.84 -0.26 -10.68
CA ILE A 748 6.09 1.03 -11.37
C ILE A 748 5.33 1.09 -12.70
N GLY A 749 5.18 2.28 -13.26
CA GLY A 749 4.64 2.52 -14.60
C GLY A 749 3.58 3.62 -14.67
N ALA A 750 2.83 3.87 -13.58
CA ALA A 750 1.80 4.91 -13.57
C ALA A 750 2.41 6.33 -13.61
N GLU A 751 3.67 6.50 -13.22
CA GLU A 751 4.41 7.75 -13.36
C GLU A 751 4.81 8.10 -14.81
N ARG A 752 4.63 7.16 -15.76
CA ARG A 752 4.88 7.34 -17.20
C ARG A 752 3.60 7.44 -18.04
N LEU A 753 2.45 7.56 -17.40
CA LEU A 753 1.18 7.84 -18.07
C LEU A 753 1.13 9.29 -18.55
N LEU A 754 0.27 9.57 -19.52
CA LEU A 754 0.16 10.88 -20.20
C LEU A 754 -0.74 11.87 -19.46
N GLY A 755 -1.56 11.40 -18.51
CA GLY A 755 -2.69 12.15 -17.96
C GLY A 755 -3.89 12.10 -18.88
N ASN A 756 -4.85 13.04 -18.75
CA ASN A 756 -6.01 13.16 -19.63
C ASN A 756 -6.78 11.84 -19.89
N GLY A 757 -6.92 10.99 -18.86
CA GLY A 757 -7.63 9.71 -18.95
C GLY A 757 -6.75 8.48 -19.24
N ASP A 758 -5.47 8.64 -19.56
CA ASP A 758 -4.55 7.50 -19.71
C ASP A 758 -4.30 6.82 -18.35
N MET A 759 -4.57 5.52 -18.28
CA MET A 759 -4.54 4.74 -17.04
C MET A 759 -3.97 3.33 -17.21
N LEU A 760 -3.45 2.79 -16.11
CA LEU A 760 -3.15 1.37 -15.92
C LEU A 760 -4.30 0.73 -15.15
N TYR A 761 -5.01 -0.19 -15.81
CA TYR A 761 -6.10 -0.98 -15.24
C TYR A 761 -5.62 -2.39 -14.89
N MET A 762 -5.72 -2.74 -13.62
CA MET A 762 -5.39 -4.06 -13.07
C MET A 762 -6.67 -4.74 -12.60
N PRO A 763 -7.34 -5.55 -13.44
CA PRO A 763 -8.45 -6.41 -13.02
C PRO A 763 -7.94 -7.59 -12.18
N ARG A 764 -8.75 -8.05 -11.21
CA ARG A 764 -8.48 -9.19 -10.31
C ARG A 764 -7.86 -10.42 -10.99
N ASN A 765 -8.27 -10.73 -12.21
CA ASN A 765 -7.92 -11.98 -12.89
C ASN A 765 -6.62 -11.90 -13.72
N PHE A 766 -5.95 -10.74 -13.79
CA PHE A 766 -4.76 -10.56 -14.61
C PHE A 766 -3.51 -10.29 -13.75
N PRO A 767 -2.36 -10.92 -14.07
CA PRO A 767 -1.12 -10.78 -13.29
C PRO A 767 -0.40 -9.44 -13.55
N ALA A 768 -0.81 -8.67 -14.56
CA ALA A 768 -0.19 -7.41 -14.96
C ALA A 768 -1.27 -6.37 -15.36
N PRO A 769 -1.03 -5.07 -15.12
CA PRO A 769 -1.94 -4.02 -15.53
C PRO A 769 -1.94 -3.82 -17.05
N VAL A 770 -3.14 -3.67 -17.62
CA VAL A 770 -3.36 -3.31 -19.02
C VAL A 770 -3.44 -1.78 -19.13
N ARG A 771 -2.80 -1.18 -20.14
CA ARG A 771 -2.92 0.27 -20.41
C ARG A 771 -4.21 0.56 -21.18
N VAL A 772 -4.98 1.53 -20.71
CA VAL A 772 -6.30 1.91 -21.22
C VAL A 772 -6.37 3.42 -21.31
N GLN A 773 -6.79 3.94 -22.46
CA GLN A 773 -7.23 5.34 -22.59
C GLN A 773 -8.69 5.41 -22.12
N GLY A 774 -8.91 6.09 -20.99
CA GLY A 774 -10.20 6.19 -20.33
C GLY A 774 -11.26 6.92 -21.15
N CYS A 775 -12.53 6.58 -20.90
CA CYS A 775 -13.67 7.28 -21.49
C CYS A 775 -13.68 8.76 -21.08
N TYR A 776 -13.93 9.63 -22.06
CA TYR A 776 -14.27 11.02 -21.89
C TYR A 776 -15.79 11.19 -21.89
N ILE A 777 -16.27 11.98 -20.92
CA ILE A 777 -17.64 12.48 -20.81
C ILE A 777 -17.51 13.95 -20.40
N SER A 778 -18.30 14.84 -21.01
CA SER A 778 -18.32 16.26 -20.62
C SER A 778 -19.34 16.51 -19.51
N ASP A 779 -19.15 17.57 -18.73
CA ASP A 779 -20.11 17.97 -17.67
C ASP A 779 -21.52 18.20 -18.25
N LYS A 780 -21.60 18.65 -19.50
CA LYS A 780 -22.87 18.81 -20.22
C LYS A 780 -23.53 17.47 -20.55
N ASP A 781 -22.77 16.44 -20.91
CA ASP A 781 -23.31 15.09 -21.11
C ASP A 781 -23.84 14.53 -19.76
N VAL A 782 -23.10 14.73 -18.66
CA VAL A 782 -23.55 14.37 -17.30
C VAL A 782 -24.84 15.10 -16.94
N GLU A 783 -24.92 16.41 -17.17
CA GLU A 783 -26.12 17.21 -16.92
C GLU A 783 -27.31 16.74 -17.77
N ASN A 784 -27.12 16.50 -19.07
CA ASN A 784 -28.16 16.00 -19.97
C ASN A 784 -28.74 14.66 -19.46
N VAL A 785 -27.88 13.72 -19.12
CA VAL A 785 -28.28 12.37 -18.67
C VAL A 785 -28.94 12.44 -17.29
N THR A 786 -28.36 13.17 -16.34
CA THR A 786 -28.92 13.29 -14.99
C THR A 786 -30.26 14.03 -15.01
N ASN A 787 -30.44 15.08 -15.81
CA ASN A 787 -31.73 15.77 -15.96
C ASN A 787 -32.80 14.87 -16.60
N PHE A 788 -32.44 14.05 -17.60
CA PHE A 788 -33.36 13.07 -18.18
C PHE A 788 -33.75 11.97 -17.19
N VAL A 789 -32.81 11.50 -16.36
CA VAL A 789 -33.07 10.49 -15.32
C VAL A 789 -33.95 11.05 -14.19
N LYS A 790 -33.76 12.32 -13.81
CA LYS A 790 -34.55 13.03 -12.79
C LYS A 790 -36.00 13.31 -13.21
N SER A 791 -36.27 13.48 -14.51
CA SER A 791 -37.61 13.84 -14.98
C SER A 791 -38.59 12.65 -14.97
N GLN A 792 -38.10 11.42 -14.95
CA GLN A 792 -38.92 10.21 -14.98
C GLN A 792 -39.49 9.82 -13.62
N ASN A 793 -38.70 9.94 -12.56
CA ASN A 793 -38.96 9.28 -11.28
C ASN A 793 -38.88 10.25 -10.10
N ARG A 794 -39.80 10.09 -9.15
CA ARG A 794 -39.66 10.70 -7.83
C ARG A 794 -38.52 10.02 -7.08
N VAL A 795 -37.75 10.82 -6.34
CA VAL A 795 -36.66 10.33 -5.50
C VAL A 795 -37.22 9.85 -4.17
N GLU A 796 -36.81 8.64 -3.81
CA GLU A 796 -37.08 8.05 -2.51
C GLU A 796 -35.75 7.59 -1.90
N TYR A 797 -35.31 8.33 -0.88
CA TYR A 797 -34.14 8.01 -0.09
C TYR A 797 -34.52 6.96 0.96
N ASN A 798 -33.59 6.08 1.30
CA ASN A 798 -33.81 5.03 2.29
C ASN A 798 -33.95 5.65 3.69
N ALA A 799 -35.09 5.42 4.33
CA ALA A 799 -35.42 6.01 5.63
C ALA A 799 -34.46 5.55 6.74
N ASP A 800 -34.10 4.26 6.76
CA ASP A 800 -33.25 3.66 7.79
C ASP A 800 -31.83 4.28 7.76
N LEU A 801 -31.26 4.48 6.57
CA LEU A 801 -29.97 5.16 6.37
C LEU A 801 -30.02 6.63 6.78
N MET A 802 -31.08 7.35 6.41
CA MET A 802 -31.30 8.75 6.84
C MET A 802 -31.39 8.85 8.37
N GLU A 803 -32.09 7.91 9.02
CA GLU A 803 -32.21 7.86 10.47
C GLU A 803 -30.89 7.45 11.14
N HIS A 804 -30.17 6.46 10.60
CA HIS A 804 -28.87 6.02 11.10
C HIS A 804 -27.84 7.16 11.11
N ILE A 805 -27.75 7.92 10.02
CA ILE A 805 -26.89 9.12 9.91
C ILE A 805 -27.34 10.21 10.89
N LYS A 806 -28.65 10.47 11.00
CA LYS A 806 -29.19 11.44 11.98
C LYS A 806 -28.83 11.04 13.42
N ASN A 807 -28.97 9.77 13.78
CA ASN A 807 -28.65 9.25 15.10
C ASN A 807 -27.12 9.27 15.35
N ALA A 808 -26.28 9.06 14.32
CA ALA A 808 -24.83 9.26 14.40
C ALA A 808 -24.44 10.73 14.62
N ARG A 809 -25.13 11.67 13.97
CA ARG A 809 -24.98 13.12 14.22
C ARG A 809 -25.38 13.49 15.64
N GLU A 810 -26.52 13.03 16.14
CA GLU A 810 -26.97 13.29 17.51
C GLU A 810 -26.00 12.70 18.56
N ARG A 811 -25.49 11.48 18.33
CA ARG A 811 -24.37 10.89 19.12
C ARG A 811 -23.13 11.80 19.10
N SER A 812 -22.76 12.35 17.94
CA SER A 812 -21.57 13.21 17.77
C SER A 812 -21.73 14.59 18.38
N ASP A 813 -22.89 15.22 18.22
CA ASP A 813 -23.17 16.58 18.69
C ASP A 813 -23.52 16.61 20.18
N SER A 814 -24.08 15.55 20.76
CA SER A 814 -24.14 15.38 22.23
C SER A 814 -22.73 15.34 22.87
N ASN A 815 -21.71 14.94 22.10
CA ASN A 815 -20.30 14.96 22.51
C ASN A 815 -19.63 16.33 22.27
N LYS A 816 -20.21 17.18 21.41
CA LYS A 816 -19.79 18.59 21.18
C LYS A 816 -20.55 19.60 22.06
N GLY A 817 -21.74 19.25 22.55
CA GLY A 817 -22.61 20.11 23.37
C GLY A 817 -22.03 20.53 24.72
N TYR A 818 -20.85 20.03 25.09
CA TYR A 818 -20.07 20.51 26.25
C TYR A 818 -19.06 21.63 25.89
N TYR A 819 -18.92 22.02 24.60
CA TYR A 819 -17.92 22.98 24.12
C TYR A 819 -18.42 23.91 22.97
N ALA A 820 -19.53 24.63 23.17
CA ALA A 820 -19.72 26.00 22.60
C ALA A 820 -21.11 26.59 22.92
N THR A 821 -21.24 27.24 24.07
CA THR A 821 -22.11 28.42 24.23
C THR A 821 -21.37 29.42 25.12
N ASP A 822 -20.94 30.55 24.54
CA ASP A 822 -20.64 31.77 25.29
C ASP A 822 -21.98 32.43 25.70
N ASP A 823 -22.77 31.71 26.50
CA ASP A 823 -23.91 32.31 27.19
C ASP A 823 -24.12 31.65 28.56
N ASP A 824 -24.49 32.51 29.50
CA ASP A 824 -24.45 32.31 30.95
C ASP A 824 -25.48 31.28 31.44
N ASN A 825 -25.10 30.00 31.60
CA ASN A 825 -25.88 29.00 32.36
C ASN A 825 -25.05 27.75 32.78
N GLY A 826 -24.21 27.90 33.81
CA GLY A 826 -24.21 27.01 34.99
C GLY A 826 -24.06 25.49 34.88
N VAL A 827 -23.49 24.88 33.83
CA VAL A 827 -23.16 23.43 33.83
C VAL A 827 -21.75 23.21 34.40
N PHE A 828 -21.68 23.09 35.73
CA PHE A 828 -20.47 22.74 36.47
C PHE A 828 -19.98 21.34 36.08
N ASP A 829 -18.67 21.15 35.90
CA ASP A 829 -18.10 19.81 35.68
C ASP A 829 -18.29 18.98 36.95
N GLU A 830 -19.03 17.88 36.87
CA GLU A 830 -19.35 16.97 38.00
C GLU A 830 -18.12 16.48 38.79
N LYS A 831 -16.92 16.56 38.20
CA LYS A 831 -15.64 16.17 38.83
C LYS A 831 -14.86 17.36 39.41
N LEU A 832 -15.41 18.57 39.39
CA LEU A 832 -14.79 19.77 39.95
C LEU A 832 -14.70 19.76 41.48
N PRO A 833 -15.74 19.39 42.26
CA PRO A 833 -15.62 19.26 43.71
C PRO A 833 -14.54 18.24 44.12
N ASP A 834 -14.53 17.07 43.48
CA ASP A 834 -13.50 16.03 43.69
C ASP A 834 -12.07 16.54 43.34
N ALA A 835 -11.95 17.40 42.31
CA ALA A 835 -10.67 17.99 41.91
C ALA A 835 -10.17 19.03 42.91
N ILE A 836 -11.08 19.85 43.45
CA ILE A 836 -10.81 20.87 44.46
C ILE A 836 -10.38 20.21 45.77
N GLU A 837 -11.15 19.24 46.26
CA GLU A 837 -10.83 18.50 47.49
C GLU A 837 -9.44 17.87 47.40
N MET A 838 -9.14 17.18 46.30
CA MET A 838 -7.82 16.58 46.07
C MET A 838 -6.71 17.64 46.05
N ALA A 839 -6.92 18.78 45.38
CA ALA A 839 -5.94 19.85 45.32
C ALA A 839 -5.64 20.43 46.71
N VAL A 840 -6.66 20.58 47.56
CA VAL A 840 -6.53 21.05 48.95
C VAL A 840 -5.83 20.00 49.82
N GLU A 841 -6.16 18.71 49.68
CA GLU A 841 -5.51 17.61 50.42
C GLU A 841 -4.01 17.48 50.07
N SER A 842 -3.64 17.58 48.79
CA SER A 842 -2.26 17.43 48.34
C SER A 842 -1.42 18.71 48.37
N GLY A 843 -2.03 19.87 48.61
CA GLY A 843 -1.40 21.20 48.58
C GLY A 843 -0.86 21.65 47.22
N GLN A 844 -0.99 20.82 46.18
CA GLN A 844 -0.58 21.09 44.81
C GLN A 844 -1.34 20.17 43.84
N THR A 845 -1.65 20.66 42.65
CA THR A 845 -2.36 19.89 41.62
C THR A 845 -1.72 20.03 40.23
N SER A 846 -1.99 19.08 39.36
CA SER A 846 -1.52 19.08 37.98
C SER A 846 -2.44 18.25 37.10
N ILE A 847 -2.45 18.54 35.80
CA ILE A 847 -3.27 17.83 34.80
C ILE A 847 -3.06 16.30 34.92
N SER A 848 -1.81 15.84 34.99
CA SER A 848 -1.48 14.41 35.09
C SER A 848 -1.87 13.74 36.42
N MET A 849 -2.07 14.53 37.49
CA MET A 849 -2.57 14.06 38.78
C MET A 849 -4.09 13.85 38.71
N LEU A 850 -4.84 14.85 38.24
CA LEU A 850 -6.29 14.74 38.02
C LEU A 850 -6.64 13.58 37.06
N GLN A 851 -5.89 13.42 35.98
CA GLN A 851 -6.08 12.29 35.04
C GLN A 851 -5.95 10.91 35.70
N ARG A 852 -5.09 10.77 36.72
CA ARG A 852 -4.85 9.48 37.39
C ARG A 852 -5.88 9.19 38.48
N VAL A 853 -6.22 10.20 39.28
CA VAL A 853 -7.10 10.04 40.45
C VAL A 853 -8.56 10.07 40.03
N LEU A 854 -8.98 11.06 39.23
CA LEU A 854 -10.37 11.20 38.76
C LEU A 854 -10.66 10.41 37.47
N ARG A 855 -9.65 9.75 36.88
CA ARG A 855 -9.72 8.97 35.63
C ARG A 855 -10.21 9.75 34.40
N VAL A 856 -10.07 11.08 34.42
CA VAL A 856 -10.49 11.97 33.33
C VAL A 856 -9.46 12.07 32.19
N GLY A 857 -9.93 12.38 30.98
CA GLY A 857 -9.07 12.62 29.81
C GLY A 857 -8.27 13.93 29.91
N TYR A 858 -7.19 14.07 29.12
CA TYR A 858 -6.26 15.21 29.20
C TYR A 858 -6.95 16.57 29.04
N GLY A 859 -7.87 16.72 28.07
CA GLY A 859 -8.61 17.95 27.85
C GLY A 859 -9.54 18.33 29.01
N ARG A 860 -10.20 17.35 29.65
CA ARG A 860 -11.05 17.57 30.83
C ARG A 860 -10.21 17.92 32.06
N ALA A 861 -9.10 17.22 32.28
CA ALA A 861 -8.13 17.55 33.33
C ALA A 861 -7.50 18.95 33.17
N GLY A 862 -7.25 19.40 31.94
CA GLY A 862 -6.81 20.77 31.66
C GLY A 862 -7.87 21.79 32.10
N ARG A 863 -9.11 21.60 31.66
CA ARG A 863 -10.22 22.51 32.03
C ARG A 863 -10.54 22.53 33.53
N LEU A 864 -10.42 21.40 34.24
CA LEU A 864 -10.54 21.38 35.70
C LEU A 864 -9.42 22.19 36.38
N ILE A 865 -8.19 22.15 35.85
CA ILE A 865 -7.07 22.97 36.34
C ILE A 865 -7.33 24.46 36.10
N ASP A 866 -7.75 24.83 34.88
CA ASP A 866 -7.98 26.22 34.51
C ASP A 866 -9.20 26.81 35.25
N GLU A 867 -10.19 25.99 35.58
CA GLU A 867 -11.36 26.37 36.38
C GLU A 867 -11.02 26.57 37.87
N MET A 868 -10.21 25.69 38.46
CA MET A 868 -9.70 25.91 39.83
C MET A 868 -8.79 27.14 39.94
N GLU A 869 -8.06 27.49 38.87
CA GLU A 869 -7.29 28.74 38.79
C GLU A 869 -8.22 29.95 38.74
N ARG A 870 -9.26 29.94 37.90
CA ARG A 870 -10.26 31.03 37.82
C ARG A 870 -10.99 31.27 39.14
N ARG A 871 -11.25 30.22 39.92
CA ARG A 871 -11.88 30.30 41.25
C ARG A 871 -10.93 30.68 42.39
N GLY A 872 -9.65 30.92 42.08
CA GLY A 872 -8.63 31.32 43.07
C GLY A 872 -8.17 30.21 44.02
N ILE A 873 -8.52 28.95 43.72
CA ILE A 873 -8.22 27.78 44.56
C ILE A 873 -6.76 27.38 44.40
N ILE A 874 -6.22 27.52 43.17
CA ILE A 874 -4.84 27.17 42.82
C ILE A 874 -4.14 28.33 42.12
N GLY A 875 -2.81 28.36 42.22
CA GLY A 875 -1.98 29.44 41.67
C GLY A 875 -1.72 29.39 40.17
N ALA A 876 -1.19 30.50 39.69
CA ALA A 876 -0.79 30.71 38.31
C ALA A 876 0.25 29.69 37.80
N SER A 877 0.29 29.50 36.48
CA SER A 877 1.11 28.46 35.85
C SER A 877 2.62 28.75 35.92
N GLU A 878 3.35 28.04 36.79
CA GLU A 878 4.83 28.03 36.83
C GLU A 878 5.44 27.05 35.79
N GLY A 879 4.94 27.07 34.55
CA GLY A 879 5.46 26.24 33.46
C GLY A 879 5.17 24.75 33.61
N THR A 880 6.21 23.92 33.80
CA THR A 880 6.09 22.45 33.87
C THR A 880 5.94 21.89 35.29
N LYS A 881 5.85 22.74 36.31
CA LYS A 881 5.66 22.34 37.71
C LYS A 881 4.18 22.14 38.06
N PRO A 882 3.84 21.35 39.08
CA PRO A 882 2.51 21.36 39.67
C PRO A 882 2.15 22.76 40.19
N ARG A 883 0.89 23.16 40.00
CA ARG A 883 0.35 24.41 40.54
C ARG A 883 0.11 24.24 42.03
N LYS A 884 0.58 25.18 42.85
CA LYS A 884 0.31 25.16 44.31
C LYS A 884 -1.15 25.50 44.58
N THR A 885 -1.73 24.85 45.58
CA THR A 885 -3.05 25.22 46.09
C THR A 885 -2.90 26.41 47.03
N ILE A 886 -3.77 27.41 46.87
CA ILE A 886 -3.78 28.64 47.67
C ILE A 886 -4.69 28.46 48.89
N MET A 887 -5.83 27.79 48.70
CA MET A 887 -6.83 27.54 49.73
C MET A 887 -6.35 26.52 50.76
N THR A 888 -6.55 26.82 52.04
CA THR A 888 -6.22 25.91 53.15
C THR A 888 -7.36 24.93 53.46
N ARG A 889 -7.09 23.80 54.13
CA ARG A 889 -8.14 22.81 54.44
C ARG A 889 -9.21 23.34 55.40
N GLU A 890 -8.83 24.20 56.35
CA GLU A 890 -9.77 24.85 57.28
C GLU A 890 -10.69 25.84 56.57
N GLU A 891 -10.15 26.57 55.59
CA GLU A 891 -10.90 27.49 54.73
C GLU A 891 -11.82 26.75 53.76
N TYR A 892 -11.33 25.68 53.11
CA TYR A 892 -12.14 24.82 52.26
C TYR A 892 -13.35 24.23 53.00
N ASN A 893 -13.14 23.63 54.18
CA ASN A 893 -14.22 23.06 54.99
C ASN A 893 -15.28 24.13 55.33
N ARG A 894 -14.86 25.34 55.72
CA ARG A 894 -15.78 26.45 56.01
C ARG A 894 -16.60 26.85 54.79
N LEU A 895 -15.96 27.00 53.62
CA LEU A 895 -16.66 27.36 52.38
C LEU A 895 -17.64 26.27 51.92
N VAL A 896 -17.36 25.00 52.21
CA VAL A 896 -18.29 23.87 51.96
C VAL A 896 -19.48 23.91 52.91
N GLU A 897 -19.27 24.22 54.19
CA GLU A 897 -20.36 24.41 55.18
C GLU A 897 -21.22 25.65 54.88
N GLU A 898 -20.61 26.74 54.42
CA GLU A 898 -21.29 27.98 53.99
C GLU A 898 -21.96 27.85 52.61
N GLY A 899 -21.63 26.83 51.83
CA GLY A 899 -22.22 26.54 50.52
C GLY A 899 -21.76 27.49 49.39
N ASP A 900 -20.55 28.03 49.50
CA ASP A 900 -19.96 29.02 48.58
C ASP A 900 -19.77 28.45 47.15
N GLU A 901 -20.14 29.24 46.15
CA GLU A 901 -20.06 28.87 44.72
C GLU A 901 -18.64 28.57 44.22
N ARG A 902 -17.61 28.98 44.94
CA ARG A 902 -16.21 28.63 44.60
C ARG A 902 -15.92 27.15 44.80
N VAL A 903 -16.58 26.48 45.74
CA VAL A 903 -16.35 25.06 46.09
C VAL A 903 -17.50 24.12 45.72
N ARG A 904 -18.60 24.66 45.18
CA ARG A 904 -19.67 23.92 44.49
C ARG A 904 -19.40 23.76 42.98
#